data_AF-A0A970GBT9-F1
#
_entry.id   AF-A0A970GBT9-F1
#
_cell.length_a   1.000
_cell.length_b   1.000
_cell.length_c   1.000
_cell.angle_alpha   90.00
_cell.angle_beta   90.00
_cell.angle_gamma   90.00
#
_symmetry.space_group_name_H-M   'P 1'
#
loop_
_entity.id
_entity.type
_entity.pdbx_description
1 polymer ?
#
loop_
_entity_poly.entity_id
_entity_poly.type
_entity_poly.pdbx_seq_one_letter_code
_entity_poly.pdbx_strand_id
1 'polypeptide(L)'
;YNPEGGGDSPYLDQIVTVQGIVSGVTYYSGSGYNNYGFFISDPTGGPWSGLFIYNQTYHPALGDLVRVTGTVKEYYGLTEISQVSSLLVLSQGNPLPAPTEINTGSLNNFSSGEQWESVLVKVVNATVTVEPNSYQEFYVDDGSGQCQIDNQFFGSNHSWNNITLGQVYSEIIGIVDYSYSYYAINPRSETDMISGANTVTLAIPHQSVGLHSSVSVPINAYRIETSQNYQSYSFHISFNPHILNYESINTAGTLSQAGNVIASAESGVLSVSYQSNSILNGQGILLKLNFYAANTGTTALTFSDVIFGADVIQSCINGSVTVNSSYNSPGDTLTVIQRPLLNIPEIVVPGETLKITCLAPQNTSNWNAWLRHNNKRLNLPVTNSQWLTLPNRWELTTTVPSVPVYELYDLEVSASGGISDITANAVQVIPSRKNNYYFVHITDSHMPNRLYYPNAGFDADSTAVEDFRAVMDDINIIHPEFVLFTGDLINEGELEGFANQYWFGWTQKLLTEFEVPVYVTAGNHDIGGWNQTPPPAGSARKNWWKYFGWSWLNNEDLSFPYHTQDYYFTYNNAVFIGLESYDNYDYWRPAIYGETSYTDQQIAWLNNTLSLFPNYKKVLFHHYDFKEQLFLSSLGIDLSLWGHIHSNNGSIYTYPYNLATRSVCDGNRAYRVIRVNNEQLTPYATIYAGATGNNLSVQFYPSNYGVADSVKAIIINNQPLAFENAQLKFIMPQRDTGYNVSGGTLTQVDKSGNYNICYVRVSLSANSTSTVTVTENGVEISDPVQVPVVFTIKSVYPNPLVKQGNLQVISDKTFPELHLQLFNLRGQLIYQECLKGISQGESHLSFTLPDSLASGIYFLRFREDKTQIHKILILQR
;
A
#
# COMPACT_ATOMS: atom_id res chain seq x y z
N TYR A 1 -26.42 -9.46 5.89
CA TYR A 1 -25.48 -8.76 6.77
C TYR A 1 -26.21 -7.76 7.65
N ASN A 2 -26.15 -7.95 8.98
CA ASN A 2 -26.70 -7.01 9.96
C ASN A 2 -25.71 -5.85 10.18
N PRO A 3 -26.07 -4.59 9.85
CA PRO A 3 -25.20 -3.42 10.03
C PRO A 3 -24.91 -3.06 11.49
N GLU A 4 -25.58 -3.68 12.47
CA GLU A 4 -25.49 -3.35 13.91
C GLU A 4 -24.57 -4.28 14.71
N GLY A 5 -23.96 -5.28 14.07
CA GLY A 5 -23.06 -6.26 14.71
C GLY A 5 -23.79 -7.54 15.17
N GLY A 6 -23.29 -8.69 14.71
CA GLY A 6 -23.87 -10.04 14.85
C GLY A 6 -23.89 -10.76 13.50
N GLY A 7 -23.83 -12.10 13.49
CA GLY A 7 -23.92 -12.90 12.24
C GLY A 7 -25.35 -12.97 11.68
N ASP A 8 -26.36 -12.79 12.53
CA ASP A 8 -27.76 -12.90 12.16
C ASP A 8 -28.16 -12.01 10.98
N SER A 9 -29.04 -12.52 10.10
CA SER A 9 -29.54 -11.80 8.94
C SER A 9 -30.45 -10.62 9.34
N PRO A 10 -30.32 -9.44 8.69
CA PRO A 10 -31.22 -8.30 8.91
C PRO A 10 -32.65 -8.56 8.42
N TYR A 11 -32.85 -9.66 7.67
CA TYR A 11 -34.13 -10.11 7.17
C TYR A 11 -34.72 -11.25 7.99
N LEU A 12 -34.19 -11.53 9.20
CA LEU A 12 -34.70 -12.57 10.08
C LEU A 12 -36.23 -12.52 10.19
N ASP A 13 -36.86 -13.69 10.03
CA ASP A 13 -38.32 -13.90 10.02
C ASP A 13 -39.08 -13.26 8.86
N GLN A 14 -38.41 -12.62 7.90
CA GLN A 14 -39.05 -12.05 6.71
C GLN A 14 -39.11 -13.04 5.56
N ILE A 15 -40.13 -12.89 4.70
CA ILE A 15 -40.25 -13.63 3.45
C ILE A 15 -39.50 -12.87 2.36
N VAL A 16 -38.52 -13.53 1.74
CA VAL A 16 -37.68 -12.95 0.68
C VAL A 16 -37.72 -13.80 -0.58
N THR A 17 -37.35 -13.19 -1.70
CA THR A 17 -37.10 -13.91 -2.95
C THR A 17 -35.66 -13.70 -3.38
N VAL A 18 -34.93 -14.80 -3.53
CA VAL A 18 -33.49 -14.82 -3.85
C VAL A 18 -33.24 -15.64 -5.10
N GLN A 19 -32.10 -15.44 -5.73
CA GLN A 19 -31.69 -16.16 -6.94
C GLN A 19 -30.22 -16.57 -6.84
N GLY A 20 -29.88 -17.78 -7.29
CA GLY A 20 -28.49 -18.26 -7.28
C GLY A 20 -28.32 -19.59 -8.02
N ILE A 21 -27.06 -19.93 -8.31
CA ILE A 21 -26.65 -21.20 -8.91
C ILE A 21 -26.57 -22.26 -7.82
N VAL A 22 -27.20 -23.41 -8.02
CA VAL A 22 -27.12 -24.53 -7.09
C VAL A 22 -25.68 -25.09 -7.05
N SER A 23 -25.00 -24.88 -5.92
CA SER A 23 -23.57 -25.18 -5.71
C SER A 23 -23.32 -26.48 -4.93
N GLY A 24 -24.34 -26.92 -4.17
CA GLY A 24 -24.35 -28.17 -3.40
C GLY A 24 -25.77 -28.73 -3.34
N VAL A 25 -25.92 -30.05 -3.48
CA VAL A 25 -27.21 -30.75 -3.42
C VAL A 25 -27.18 -31.82 -2.35
N THR A 26 -28.33 -32.09 -1.72
CA THR A 26 -28.47 -33.17 -0.74
C THR A 26 -27.55 -32.98 0.48
N TYR A 27 -27.51 -31.77 1.03
CA TYR A 27 -26.85 -31.49 2.30
C TYR A 27 -27.77 -31.88 3.44
N TYR A 28 -27.35 -32.78 4.32
CA TYR A 28 -28.14 -33.22 5.46
C TYR A 28 -27.92 -32.28 6.65
N SER A 29 -28.95 -31.54 7.04
CA SER A 29 -28.88 -30.63 8.18
C SER A 29 -29.36 -31.36 9.46
N GLY A 30 -28.44 -31.87 10.26
CA GLY A 30 -28.71 -32.57 11.52
C GLY A 30 -28.95 -34.08 11.38
N SER A 31 -29.40 -34.74 12.46
CA SER A 31 -29.35 -36.21 12.60
C SER A 31 -30.50 -37.00 11.94
N GLY A 32 -31.46 -36.33 11.29
CA GLY A 32 -32.63 -36.96 10.70
C GLY A 32 -32.54 -37.11 9.18
N TYR A 33 -32.86 -38.29 8.64
CA TYR A 33 -32.85 -38.57 7.19
C TYR A 33 -33.76 -37.67 6.34
N ASN A 34 -34.72 -36.98 6.96
CA ASN A 34 -35.66 -36.07 6.29
C ASN A 34 -35.26 -34.60 6.43
N ASN A 35 -34.13 -34.26 7.06
CA ASN A 35 -33.67 -32.89 7.19
C ASN A 35 -32.53 -32.67 6.20
N TYR A 36 -32.86 -32.18 5.01
CA TYR A 36 -31.86 -31.84 4.01
C TYR A 36 -32.28 -30.62 3.21
N GLY A 37 -31.32 -30.07 2.49
CA GLY A 37 -31.50 -28.92 1.63
C GLY A 37 -30.47 -28.90 0.50
N PHE A 38 -30.34 -27.73 -0.11
CA PHE A 38 -29.35 -27.45 -1.14
C PHE A 38 -28.79 -26.05 -0.94
N PHE A 39 -27.59 -25.81 -1.46
CA PHE A 39 -26.97 -24.49 -1.42
C PHE A 39 -27.14 -23.81 -2.77
N ILE A 40 -27.40 -22.51 -2.72
CA ILE A 40 -27.30 -21.64 -3.88
C ILE A 40 -26.16 -20.65 -3.66
N SER A 41 -25.54 -20.21 -4.75
CA SER A 41 -24.46 -19.23 -4.70
C SER A 41 -24.55 -18.25 -5.86
N ASP A 42 -24.02 -17.05 -5.67
CA ASP A 42 -23.78 -16.12 -6.77
C ASP A 42 -22.87 -16.78 -7.82
N PRO A 43 -23.13 -16.60 -9.14
CA PRO A 43 -22.26 -17.10 -10.20
C PRO A 43 -20.77 -16.76 -10.04
N THR A 44 -20.41 -15.64 -9.39
CA THR A 44 -19.01 -15.25 -9.20
C THR A 44 -18.33 -15.92 -8.01
N GLY A 45 -19.09 -16.51 -7.08
CA GLY A 45 -18.55 -17.00 -5.80
C GLY A 45 -17.99 -15.89 -4.93
N GLY A 46 -17.09 -16.25 -4.00
CA GLY A 46 -16.42 -15.32 -3.07
C GLY A 46 -17.13 -15.16 -1.72
N PRO A 47 -16.59 -14.31 -0.82
CA PRO A 47 -17.21 -14.04 0.48
C PRO A 47 -18.67 -13.60 0.34
N TRP A 48 -19.52 -14.04 1.27
CA TRP A 48 -20.95 -13.69 1.37
C TRP A 48 -21.81 -14.08 0.15
N SER A 49 -21.31 -15.01 -0.68
CA SER A 49 -21.97 -15.37 -1.93
C SER A 49 -22.87 -16.60 -1.83
N GLY A 50 -22.94 -17.25 -0.67
CA GLY A 50 -23.65 -18.51 -0.46
C GLY A 50 -24.93 -18.35 0.36
N LEU A 51 -25.89 -19.25 0.16
CA LEU A 51 -27.07 -19.34 1.00
C LEU A 51 -27.59 -20.78 1.06
N PHE A 52 -27.87 -21.26 2.27
CA PHE A 52 -28.51 -22.55 2.47
C PHE A 52 -30.03 -22.46 2.29
N ILE A 53 -30.60 -23.38 1.52
CA ILE A 53 -32.05 -23.51 1.32
C ILE A 53 -32.51 -24.80 1.99
N TYR A 54 -33.07 -24.66 3.20
CA TYR A 54 -33.68 -25.77 3.92
C TYR A 54 -35.01 -26.15 3.26
N ASN A 55 -35.04 -27.30 2.59
CA ASN A 55 -36.20 -27.73 1.83
C ASN A 55 -36.19 -29.24 1.52
N GLN A 56 -37.37 -29.85 1.65
CA GLN A 56 -37.61 -31.28 1.39
C GLN A 56 -38.49 -31.54 0.16
N THR A 57 -39.02 -30.49 -0.48
CA THR A 57 -40.01 -30.61 -1.56
C THR A 57 -39.39 -30.48 -2.93
N TYR A 58 -38.49 -29.49 -3.10
CA TYR A 58 -37.83 -29.22 -4.37
C TYR A 58 -36.45 -29.91 -4.45
N HIS A 59 -36.07 -30.42 -5.62
CA HIS A 59 -34.79 -31.13 -5.83
C HIS A 59 -34.10 -30.59 -7.09
N PRO A 60 -33.55 -29.36 -7.07
CA PRO A 60 -32.83 -28.84 -8.22
C PRO A 60 -31.49 -29.56 -8.41
N ALA A 61 -30.96 -29.51 -9.63
CA ALA A 61 -29.67 -30.13 -9.96
C ALA A 61 -28.52 -29.15 -9.73
N LEU A 62 -27.30 -29.66 -9.51
CA LEU A 62 -26.08 -28.83 -9.52
C LEU A 62 -25.99 -28.04 -10.84
N GLY A 63 -25.69 -26.74 -10.73
CA GLY A 63 -25.60 -25.84 -11.87
C GLY A 63 -26.95 -25.27 -12.34
N ASP A 64 -28.09 -25.63 -11.71
CA ASP A 64 -29.36 -24.95 -11.98
C ASP A 64 -29.32 -23.51 -11.40
N LEU A 65 -29.72 -22.52 -12.21
CA LEU A 65 -30.01 -21.17 -11.71
C LEU A 65 -31.46 -21.16 -11.22
N VAL A 66 -31.65 -21.02 -9.91
CA VAL A 66 -32.98 -21.06 -9.30
C VAL A 66 -33.35 -19.72 -8.71
N ARG A 67 -34.65 -19.40 -8.76
CA ARG A 67 -35.27 -18.33 -7.97
C ARG A 67 -36.15 -18.96 -6.91
N VAL A 68 -35.88 -18.64 -5.64
CA VAL A 68 -36.49 -19.27 -4.46
C VAL A 68 -37.17 -18.19 -3.62
N THR A 69 -38.40 -18.45 -3.17
CA THR A 69 -39.12 -17.61 -2.20
C THR A 69 -39.38 -18.40 -0.92
N GLY A 70 -38.95 -17.87 0.22
CA GLY A 70 -39.13 -18.51 1.53
C GLY A 70 -38.84 -17.55 2.68
N THR A 71 -38.86 -18.06 3.90
CA THR A 71 -38.65 -17.29 5.13
C THR A 71 -37.20 -17.39 5.59
N VAL A 72 -36.54 -16.26 5.83
CA VAL A 72 -35.18 -16.22 6.40
C VAL A 72 -35.21 -16.66 7.86
N LYS A 73 -34.30 -17.55 8.25
CA LYS A 73 -34.12 -18.03 9.62
C LYS A 73 -32.65 -18.12 9.97
N GLU A 74 -32.35 -17.92 11.25
CA GLU A 74 -31.11 -18.37 11.87
C GLU A 74 -31.36 -19.71 12.56
N TYR A 75 -30.72 -20.78 12.11
CA TYR A 75 -30.82 -22.10 12.71
C TYR A 75 -29.48 -22.52 13.28
N TYR A 76 -29.35 -22.49 14.62
CA TYR A 76 -28.07 -22.68 15.32
C TYR A 76 -26.96 -21.70 14.87
N GLY A 77 -27.35 -20.54 14.36
CA GLY A 77 -26.46 -19.49 13.86
C GLY A 77 -26.09 -19.61 12.38
N LEU A 78 -26.63 -20.60 11.66
CA LEU A 78 -26.56 -20.69 10.19
C LEU A 78 -27.73 -19.90 9.58
N THR A 79 -27.43 -18.98 8.66
CA THR A 79 -28.46 -18.27 7.89
C THR A 79 -29.04 -19.20 6.82
N GLU A 80 -30.35 -19.43 6.88
CA GLU A 80 -31.06 -20.30 5.94
C GLU A 80 -32.38 -19.69 5.42
N ILE A 81 -32.80 -20.13 4.23
CA ILE A 81 -34.17 -19.98 3.75
C ILE A 81 -34.95 -21.25 4.07
N SER A 82 -35.93 -21.12 4.94
CA SER A 82 -36.87 -22.18 5.31
C SER A 82 -38.26 -21.91 4.74
N GLN A 83 -39.21 -22.83 4.96
CA GLN A 83 -40.62 -22.66 4.57
C GLN A 83 -40.78 -22.23 3.10
N VAL A 84 -40.01 -22.84 2.20
CA VAL A 84 -39.97 -22.48 0.77
C VAL A 84 -41.38 -22.58 0.15
N SER A 85 -41.91 -21.43 -0.25
CA SER A 85 -43.25 -21.29 -0.83
C SER A 85 -43.24 -21.42 -2.35
N SER A 86 -42.13 -21.09 -3.01
CA SER A 86 -41.95 -21.29 -4.44
C SER A 86 -40.49 -21.48 -4.84
N LEU A 87 -40.26 -22.30 -5.88
CA LEU A 87 -38.98 -22.44 -6.56
C LEU A 87 -39.20 -22.50 -8.07
N LEU A 88 -38.43 -21.70 -8.81
CA LEU A 88 -38.42 -21.67 -10.26
C LEU A 88 -36.99 -21.89 -10.78
N VAL A 89 -36.80 -22.91 -11.61
CA VAL A 89 -35.54 -23.10 -12.36
C VAL A 89 -35.57 -22.18 -13.59
N LEU A 90 -34.61 -21.26 -13.66
CA LEU A 90 -34.49 -20.24 -14.72
C LEU A 90 -33.58 -20.70 -15.86
N SER A 91 -32.50 -21.43 -15.54
CA SER A 91 -31.61 -22.09 -16.50
C SER A 91 -30.93 -23.31 -15.85
N GLN A 92 -30.40 -24.23 -16.66
CA GLN A 92 -29.80 -25.48 -16.20
C GLN A 92 -28.38 -25.65 -16.73
N GLY A 93 -27.55 -26.42 -16.01
CA GLY A 93 -26.19 -26.78 -16.45
C GLY A 93 -25.22 -25.60 -16.54
N ASN A 94 -25.45 -24.55 -15.75
CA ASN A 94 -24.53 -23.42 -15.66
C ASN A 94 -23.23 -23.86 -14.94
N PRO A 95 -22.09 -23.22 -15.24
CA PRO A 95 -20.87 -23.43 -14.46
C PRO A 95 -21.10 -23.16 -12.97
N LEU A 96 -20.52 -24.00 -12.11
CA LEU A 96 -20.46 -23.70 -10.69
C LEU A 96 -19.49 -22.54 -10.44
N PRO A 97 -19.68 -21.73 -9.39
CA PRO A 97 -18.67 -20.76 -8.97
C PRO A 97 -17.35 -21.48 -8.71
N ALA A 98 -16.24 -20.84 -9.05
CA ALA A 98 -14.92 -21.38 -8.73
C ALA A 98 -14.77 -21.44 -7.19
N PRO A 99 -14.25 -22.54 -6.62
CA PRO A 99 -13.97 -22.60 -5.19
C PRO A 99 -13.03 -21.48 -4.77
N THR A 100 -13.42 -20.70 -3.75
CA THR A 100 -12.57 -19.62 -3.26
C THR A 100 -11.45 -20.20 -2.38
N GLU A 101 -10.20 -19.90 -2.72
CA GLU A 101 -9.06 -20.35 -1.92
C GLU A 101 -9.00 -19.57 -0.61
N ILE A 102 -9.04 -20.29 0.51
CA ILE A 102 -8.94 -19.74 1.87
C ILE A 102 -7.87 -20.49 2.66
N ASN A 103 -7.39 -19.88 3.74
CA ASN A 103 -6.54 -20.58 4.70
C ASN A 103 -7.41 -21.30 5.74
N THR A 104 -6.94 -22.41 6.31
CA THR A 104 -7.70 -23.18 7.33
C THR A 104 -8.04 -22.31 8.54
N GLY A 105 -7.14 -21.40 8.92
CA GLY A 105 -7.31 -20.45 10.01
C GLY A 105 -8.43 -19.43 9.81
N SER A 106 -8.89 -19.21 8.58
CA SER A 106 -10.02 -18.31 8.29
C SER A 106 -11.32 -18.78 8.95
N LEU A 107 -11.44 -20.06 9.28
CA LEU A 107 -12.65 -20.67 9.86
C LEU A 107 -12.56 -20.88 11.39
N ASN A 108 -11.49 -20.42 12.06
CA ASN A 108 -11.28 -20.66 13.49
C ASN A 108 -12.08 -19.78 14.45
N ASN A 109 -12.73 -18.74 13.95
CA ASN A 109 -13.51 -17.83 14.79
C ASN A 109 -14.70 -17.27 14.01
N PHE A 110 -15.70 -16.85 14.78
CA PHE A 110 -16.94 -16.27 14.28
C PHE A 110 -16.71 -15.12 13.30
N SER A 111 -15.88 -14.14 13.66
CA SER A 111 -15.67 -12.92 12.86
C SER A 111 -15.02 -13.16 11.49
N SER A 112 -14.11 -14.13 11.36
CA SER A 112 -13.43 -14.40 10.10
C SER A 112 -14.11 -15.46 9.24
N GLY A 113 -14.85 -16.37 9.88
CA GLY A 113 -15.49 -17.52 9.23
C GLY A 113 -16.86 -17.20 8.63
N GLU A 114 -17.60 -16.26 9.22
CA GLU A 114 -18.98 -15.94 8.81
C GLU A 114 -19.11 -15.60 7.32
N GLN A 115 -18.15 -14.85 6.78
CA GLN A 115 -18.15 -14.49 5.35
C GLN A 115 -18.07 -15.69 4.40
N TRP A 116 -17.68 -16.86 4.91
CA TRP A 116 -17.57 -18.08 4.13
C TRP A 116 -18.77 -19.00 4.30
N GLU A 117 -19.69 -18.70 5.22
CA GLU A 117 -20.90 -19.50 5.43
C GLU A 117 -21.66 -19.72 4.11
N SER A 118 -22.03 -20.98 3.84
CA SER A 118 -22.69 -21.43 2.61
C SER A 118 -21.88 -21.24 1.31
N VAL A 119 -20.62 -20.78 1.37
CA VAL A 119 -19.74 -20.54 0.21
C VAL A 119 -18.94 -21.79 -0.14
N LEU A 120 -18.76 -22.04 -1.44
CA LEU A 120 -17.83 -23.06 -1.95
C LEU A 120 -16.39 -22.56 -1.84
N VAL A 121 -15.61 -23.19 -0.96
CA VAL A 121 -14.23 -22.83 -0.65
C VAL A 121 -13.26 -23.97 -0.97
N LYS A 122 -11.97 -23.65 -0.96
CA LYS A 122 -10.86 -24.57 -1.15
C LYS A 122 -9.74 -24.23 -0.16
N VAL A 123 -9.27 -25.22 0.59
CA VAL A 123 -8.00 -25.12 1.34
C VAL A 123 -6.93 -25.94 0.63
N VAL A 124 -5.70 -25.44 0.63
CA VAL A 124 -4.57 -26.08 -0.06
C VAL A 124 -3.50 -26.52 0.92
N ASN A 125 -2.90 -27.68 0.66
CA ASN A 125 -1.82 -28.25 1.48
C ASN A 125 -2.16 -28.40 2.97
N ALA A 126 -3.41 -28.74 3.28
CA ALA A 126 -3.89 -28.87 4.64
C ALA A 126 -3.51 -30.24 5.23
N THR A 127 -3.00 -30.25 6.46
CA THR A 127 -2.53 -31.44 7.17
C THR A 127 -3.55 -31.90 8.20
N VAL A 128 -3.93 -33.18 8.22
CA VAL A 128 -4.79 -33.76 9.26
C VAL A 128 -4.13 -33.61 10.63
N THR A 129 -4.76 -32.85 11.52
CA THR A 129 -4.30 -32.59 12.90
C THR A 129 -5.10 -33.36 13.96
N VAL A 130 -6.31 -33.81 13.63
CA VAL A 130 -7.15 -34.69 14.47
C VAL A 130 -7.83 -35.70 13.57
N GLU A 131 -7.83 -36.98 13.96
CA GLU A 131 -8.50 -38.07 13.23
C GLU A 131 -10.04 -38.01 13.40
N PRO A 132 -10.82 -38.65 12.50
CA PRO A 132 -12.28 -38.62 12.57
C PRO A 132 -12.84 -39.07 13.92
N ASN A 133 -13.69 -38.25 14.52
CA ASN A 133 -14.37 -38.55 15.78
C ASN A 133 -15.62 -39.42 15.57
N SER A 134 -16.44 -39.63 16.63
CA SER A 134 -17.67 -40.43 16.55
C SER A 134 -18.76 -39.85 15.64
N TYR A 135 -18.68 -38.57 15.30
CA TYR A 135 -19.54 -37.87 14.34
C TYR A 135 -18.94 -37.83 12.93
N GLN A 136 -17.75 -38.40 12.75
CA GLN A 136 -16.98 -38.39 11.49
C GLN A 136 -16.45 -37.01 11.10
N GLU A 137 -16.32 -36.12 12.08
CA GLU A 137 -15.63 -34.84 11.92
C GLU A 137 -14.14 -35.04 12.19
N PHE A 138 -13.28 -34.45 11.36
CA PHE A 138 -11.83 -34.43 11.56
C PHE A 138 -11.29 -33.00 11.38
N TYR A 139 -10.03 -32.77 11.73
CA TYR A 139 -9.44 -31.43 11.62
C TYR A 139 -8.20 -31.43 10.74
N VAL A 140 -8.05 -30.35 9.96
CA VAL A 140 -6.87 -30.07 9.16
C VAL A 140 -6.28 -28.70 9.50
N ASP A 141 -5.00 -28.49 9.20
CA ASP A 141 -4.30 -27.22 9.41
C ASP A 141 -3.23 -27.03 8.31
N ASP A 142 -3.25 -25.88 7.64
CA ASP A 142 -2.24 -25.46 6.66
C ASP A 142 -1.09 -24.64 7.31
N GLY A 143 -1.14 -24.44 8.63
CA GLY A 143 -0.22 -23.63 9.43
C GLY A 143 -0.81 -22.28 9.86
N SER A 144 -1.97 -21.87 9.33
CA SER A 144 -2.70 -20.68 9.74
C SER A 144 -3.67 -20.92 10.91
N GLY A 145 -3.91 -22.19 11.26
CA GLY A 145 -4.78 -22.62 12.36
C GLY A 145 -5.76 -23.71 11.92
N GLN A 146 -6.38 -24.39 12.88
CA GLN A 146 -7.21 -25.56 12.60
C GLN A 146 -8.48 -25.23 11.80
N CYS A 147 -8.99 -26.20 11.05
CA CYS A 147 -10.26 -26.14 10.34
C CYS A 147 -10.92 -27.52 10.44
N GLN A 148 -12.21 -27.54 10.76
CA GLN A 148 -13.00 -28.77 10.80
C GLN A 148 -13.41 -29.17 9.38
N ILE A 149 -13.30 -30.46 9.07
CA ILE A 149 -13.86 -31.08 7.88
C ILE A 149 -14.99 -32.01 8.34
N ASP A 150 -16.17 -31.85 7.75
CA ASP A 150 -17.38 -32.60 8.10
C ASP A 150 -17.96 -33.33 6.88
N ASN A 151 -18.87 -34.29 7.09
CA ASN A 151 -19.36 -35.24 6.11
C ASN A 151 -20.85 -35.03 5.73
N GLN A 152 -21.41 -33.83 5.92
CA GLN A 152 -22.86 -33.61 5.78
C GLN A 152 -23.42 -33.83 4.37
N PHE A 153 -22.61 -33.88 3.31
CA PHE A 153 -23.06 -34.25 1.96
C PHE A 153 -23.09 -35.77 1.71
N PHE A 154 -22.46 -36.58 2.57
CA PHE A 154 -22.35 -38.03 2.39
C PHE A 154 -23.45 -38.80 3.13
N GLY A 155 -24.20 -38.13 4.02
CA GLY A 155 -25.30 -38.68 4.79
C GLY A 155 -24.86 -39.42 6.05
N SER A 156 -25.84 -39.72 6.93
CA SER A 156 -25.61 -40.16 8.31
C SER A 156 -24.98 -41.56 8.50
N ASN A 157 -24.83 -42.34 7.42
CA ASN A 157 -24.14 -43.65 7.46
C ASN A 157 -22.73 -43.59 6.87
N HIS A 158 -22.24 -42.42 6.47
CA HIS A 158 -20.90 -42.27 5.92
C HIS A 158 -19.84 -42.52 6.99
N SER A 159 -18.73 -43.14 6.60
CA SER A 159 -17.54 -43.23 7.43
C SER A 159 -16.30 -43.00 6.59
N TRP A 160 -15.41 -42.13 7.09
CA TRP A 160 -14.15 -41.83 6.43
C TRP A 160 -13.20 -43.02 6.56
N ASN A 161 -12.81 -43.60 5.43
CA ASN A 161 -11.81 -44.67 5.40
C ASN A 161 -10.43 -44.06 5.13
N ASN A 162 -9.43 -44.38 5.97
CA ASN A 162 -8.02 -43.98 5.80
C ASN A 162 -7.69 -42.50 5.99
N ILE A 163 -8.38 -41.78 6.90
CA ILE A 163 -7.92 -40.47 7.39
C ILE A 163 -7.00 -40.71 8.57
N THR A 164 -5.71 -40.47 8.40
CA THR A 164 -4.71 -40.70 9.45
C THR A 164 -4.01 -39.41 9.86
N LEU A 165 -3.65 -39.29 11.14
CA LEU A 165 -2.94 -38.12 11.64
C LEU A 165 -1.70 -37.80 10.79
N GLY A 166 -1.58 -36.53 10.39
CA GLY A 166 -0.51 -36.02 9.54
C GLY A 166 -0.77 -36.14 8.06
N GLN A 167 -1.76 -36.89 7.57
CA GLN A 167 -2.10 -36.94 6.14
C GLN A 167 -2.26 -35.54 5.53
N VAL A 168 -1.73 -35.30 4.33
CA VAL A 168 -1.77 -34.00 3.66
C VAL A 168 -2.71 -34.12 2.48
N TYR A 169 -3.61 -33.18 2.37
CA TYR A 169 -4.41 -32.96 1.17
C TYR A 169 -3.80 -31.78 0.41
N SER A 170 -3.45 -31.98 -0.87
CA SER A 170 -3.06 -30.87 -1.72
C SER A 170 -4.23 -29.90 -1.91
N GLU A 171 -5.45 -30.42 -1.85
CA GLU A 171 -6.68 -29.65 -2.00
C GLU A 171 -7.83 -30.31 -1.24
N ILE A 172 -8.57 -29.54 -0.45
CA ILE A 172 -9.90 -29.90 0.05
C ILE A 172 -10.86 -28.80 -0.39
N ILE A 173 -11.82 -29.16 -1.25
CA ILE A 173 -12.92 -28.30 -1.68
C ILE A 173 -14.15 -28.65 -0.83
N GLY A 174 -14.96 -27.67 -0.49
CA GLY A 174 -16.24 -27.94 0.15
C GLY A 174 -17.06 -26.68 0.37
N ILE A 175 -18.31 -26.86 0.78
CA ILE A 175 -19.17 -25.74 1.17
C ILE A 175 -19.06 -25.58 2.68
N VAL A 176 -18.87 -24.35 3.15
CA VAL A 176 -18.77 -24.08 4.59
C VAL A 176 -20.17 -24.07 5.20
N ASP A 177 -20.36 -24.75 6.32
CA ASP A 177 -21.53 -24.59 7.18
C ASP A 177 -21.13 -23.99 8.52
N TYR A 178 -22.13 -23.71 9.36
CA TYR A 178 -21.95 -23.33 10.74
C TYR A 178 -22.87 -24.14 11.64
N SER A 179 -22.30 -24.81 12.63
CA SER A 179 -23.08 -25.52 13.64
C SER A 179 -22.31 -25.61 14.96
N TYR A 180 -23.05 -25.59 16.09
CA TYR A 180 -22.47 -25.74 17.43
C TYR A 180 -21.26 -24.83 17.73
N SER A 181 -21.25 -23.62 17.16
CA SER A 181 -20.16 -22.62 17.30
C SER A 181 -18.88 -22.90 16.50
N TYR A 182 -18.93 -23.78 15.49
CA TYR A 182 -17.82 -24.07 14.60
C TYR A 182 -18.24 -23.94 13.13
N TYR A 183 -17.33 -23.44 12.29
CA TYR A 183 -17.44 -23.56 10.85
C TYR A 183 -16.73 -24.83 10.39
N ALA A 184 -17.37 -25.60 9.50
CA ALA A 184 -16.75 -26.77 8.90
C ALA A 184 -16.83 -26.71 7.36
N ILE A 185 -15.75 -27.16 6.71
CA ILE A 185 -15.77 -27.39 5.27
C ILE A 185 -16.41 -28.75 5.04
N ASN A 186 -17.48 -28.78 4.23
CA ASN A 186 -18.17 -30.00 3.84
C ASN A 186 -17.87 -30.35 2.38
N PRO A 187 -16.98 -31.31 2.10
CA PRO A 187 -16.75 -31.79 0.74
C PRO A 187 -18.03 -32.36 0.17
N ARG A 188 -18.34 -32.08 -1.11
CA ARG A 188 -19.60 -32.53 -1.72
C ARG A 188 -19.51 -33.97 -2.20
N SER A 189 -18.28 -34.46 -2.41
CA SER A 189 -17.97 -35.83 -2.80
C SER A 189 -16.49 -36.14 -2.52
N GLU A 190 -16.07 -37.40 -2.63
CA GLU A 190 -14.67 -37.78 -2.41
C GLU A 190 -13.70 -37.09 -3.39
N THR A 191 -14.16 -36.67 -4.57
CA THR A 191 -13.31 -35.98 -5.56
C THR A 191 -12.93 -34.57 -5.12
N ASP A 192 -13.65 -34.00 -4.15
CA ASP A 192 -13.30 -32.71 -3.55
C ASP A 192 -12.11 -32.83 -2.57
N MET A 193 -11.62 -34.05 -2.27
CA MET A 193 -10.47 -34.28 -1.39
C MET A 193 -9.28 -34.89 -2.14
N ILE A 194 -8.33 -34.05 -2.56
CA ILE A 194 -7.17 -34.47 -3.34
C ILE A 194 -5.97 -34.66 -2.41
N SER A 195 -5.48 -35.90 -2.31
CA SER A 195 -4.31 -36.23 -1.48
C SER A 195 -3.03 -35.58 -2.03
N GLY A 196 -2.20 -35.00 -1.15
CA GLY A 196 -0.92 -34.39 -1.50
C GLY A 196 0.18 -35.41 -1.81
N ALA A 197 1.22 -34.97 -2.52
CA ALA A 197 2.37 -35.81 -2.87
C ALA A 197 3.15 -36.29 -1.62
N ASN A 198 3.77 -37.47 -1.71
CA ASN A 198 4.53 -38.13 -0.63
C ASN A 198 5.94 -37.52 -0.39
N THR A 199 6.14 -36.21 -0.58
CA THR A 199 7.45 -35.56 -0.56
C THR A 199 7.61 -34.59 0.62
N VAL A 200 8.84 -34.44 1.15
CA VAL A 200 9.15 -33.41 2.15
C VAL A 200 8.73 -32.05 1.62
N THR A 201 8.05 -31.27 2.47
CA THR A 201 7.61 -29.91 2.11
C THR A 201 8.02 -28.94 3.20
N LEU A 202 8.54 -27.77 2.80
CA LEU A 202 8.74 -26.62 3.70
C LEU A 202 7.71 -25.53 3.42
N ALA A 203 7.23 -24.86 4.46
CA ALA A 203 6.29 -23.75 4.35
C ALA A 203 6.63 -22.61 5.31
N ILE A 204 6.41 -21.38 4.86
CA ILE A 204 6.47 -20.15 5.66
C ILE A 204 5.06 -19.54 5.66
N PRO A 205 4.48 -19.20 6.82
CA PRO A 205 3.17 -18.55 6.87
C PRO A 205 3.25 -17.06 6.47
N HIS A 206 2.10 -16.49 6.14
CA HIS A 206 1.92 -15.03 6.11
C HIS A 206 1.68 -14.52 7.53
N GLN A 207 2.39 -13.47 7.96
CA GLN A 207 2.26 -12.88 9.28
C GLN A 207 2.17 -11.36 9.22
N SER A 208 1.52 -10.75 10.22
CA SER A 208 1.49 -9.30 10.40
C SER A 208 2.11 -8.92 11.74
N VAL A 209 2.86 -7.83 11.77
CA VAL A 209 3.58 -7.36 12.96
C VAL A 209 3.57 -5.83 13.04
N GLY A 210 3.66 -5.28 14.25
CA GLY A 210 3.79 -3.83 14.46
C GLY A 210 5.19 -3.31 14.11
N LEU A 211 5.27 -2.08 13.62
CA LEU A 211 6.52 -1.36 13.42
C LEU A 211 7.31 -1.28 14.73
N HIS A 212 8.64 -1.44 14.64
CA HIS A 212 9.58 -1.45 15.75
C HIS A 212 9.37 -2.57 16.77
N SER A 213 8.81 -3.71 16.33
CA SER A 213 8.63 -4.90 17.16
C SER A 213 9.29 -6.14 16.56
N SER A 214 9.49 -7.18 17.37
CA SER A 214 10.04 -8.45 16.89
C SER A 214 8.92 -9.40 16.45
N VAL A 215 9.12 -10.10 15.34
CA VAL A 215 8.25 -11.16 14.81
C VAL A 215 9.00 -12.49 14.83
N SER A 216 8.31 -13.56 15.22
CA SER A 216 8.84 -14.93 15.18
C SER A 216 8.14 -15.73 14.08
N VAL A 217 8.86 -15.95 12.99
CA VAL A 217 8.39 -16.63 11.78
C VAL A 217 8.71 -18.12 11.90
N PRO A 218 7.71 -19.02 12.02
CA PRO A 218 7.95 -20.45 12.03
C PRO A 218 8.22 -20.96 10.61
N ILE A 219 9.21 -21.83 10.46
CA ILE A 219 9.43 -22.63 9.26
C ILE A 219 8.77 -23.98 9.53
N ASN A 220 7.69 -24.30 8.81
CA ASN A 220 7.00 -25.57 8.96
C ASN A 220 7.61 -26.62 8.02
N ALA A 221 7.76 -27.84 8.52
CA ALA A 221 8.19 -29.00 7.75
C ALA A 221 7.18 -30.14 7.88
N TYR A 222 6.92 -30.80 6.76
CA TYR A 222 5.99 -31.92 6.65
C TYR A 222 6.69 -33.12 6.03
N ARG A 223 6.28 -34.34 6.45
CA ARG A 223 6.72 -35.61 5.85
C ARG A 223 8.23 -35.88 5.90
N ILE A 224 8.88 -35.48 6.98
CA ILE A 224 10.23 -35.95 7.28
C ILE A 224 10.10 -37.33 7.93
N GLU A 225 10.43 -38.38 7.18
CA GLU A 225 10.32 -39.77 7.61
C GLU A 225 11.70 -40.32 8.03
N THR A 226 11.74 -41.14 9.08
CA THR A 226 12.99 -41.82 9.50
C THR A 226 13.71 -42.57 8.37
N SER A 227 12.97 -43.10 7.39
CA SER A 227 13.51 -43.83 6.24
C SER A 227 14.39 -42.97 5.31
N GLN A 228 14.19 -41.65 5.31
CA GLN A 228 14.98 -40.70 4.51
C GLN A 228 16.36 -40.43 5.12
N ASN A 229 16.55 -40.75 6.41
CA ASN A 229 17.83 -40.66 7.11
C ASN A 229 18.49 -39.25 7.04
N TYR A 230 17.69 -38.18 7.02
CA TYR A 230 18.21 -36.82 7.01
C TYR A 230 18.80 -36.44 8.37
N GLN A 231 20.08 -36.03 8.37
CA GLN A 231 20.80 -35.53 9.53
C GLN A 231 21.25 -34.07 9.35
N SER A 232 20.98 -33.51 8.16
CA SER A 232 21.34 -32.15 7.79
C SER A 232 20.29 -31.56 6.84
N TYR A 233 20.15 -30.24 6.86
CA TYR A 233 19.47 -29.50 5.82
C TYR A 233 20.13 -28.13 5.63
N SER A 234 19.91 -27.51 4.48
CA SER A 234 20.24 -26.11 4.22
C SER A 234 19.18 -25.46 3.34
N PHE A 235 18.97 -24.17 3.52
CA PHE A 235 18.11 -23.37 2.64
C PHE A 235 18.47 -21.88 2.74
N HIS A 236 18.03 -21.12 1.76
CA HIS A 236 18.07 -19.66 1.78
C HIS A 236 16.64 -19.10 1.85
N ILE A 237 16.47 -17.97 2.52
CA ILE A 237 15.24 -17.17 2.50
C ILE A 237 15.60 -15.75 2.09
N SER A 238 15.02 -15.25 1.00
CA SER A 238 15.12 -13.82 0.67
C SER A 238 14.02 -13.01 1.35
N PHE A 239 14.35 -11.82 1.84
CA PHE A 239 13.46 -10.85 2.50
C PHE A 239 13.97 -9.42 2.27
N ASN A 240 13.11 -8.40 2.34
CA ASN A 240 13.48 -7.00 2.19
C ASN A 240 14.15 -6.49 3.49
N PRO A 241 15.47 -6.21 3.47
CA PRO A 241 16.20 -5.79 4.66
C PRO A 241 15.87 -4.35 5.09
N HIS A 242 15.11 -3.60 4.30
CA HIS A 242 14.57 -2.31 4.73
C HIS A 242 13.35 -2.50 5.64
N ILE A 243 12.55 -3.55 5.41
CA ILE A 243 11.32 -3.81 6.17
C ILE A 243 11.62 -4.67 7.40
N LEU A 244 12.40 -5.74 7.24
CA LEU A 244 12.75 -6.66 8.30
C LEU A 244 14.26 -6.78 8.49
N ASN A 245 14.71 -6.83 9.73
CA ASN A 245 16.10 -7.15 10.08
C ASN A 245 16.15 -8.50 10.80
N TYR A 246 16.93 -9.46 10.31
CA TYR A 246 17.11 -10.74 11.01
C TYR A 246 17.82 -10.52 12.37
N GLU A 247 17.25 -11.06 13.45
CA GLU A 247 17.80 -10.94 14.80
C GLU A 247 18.45 -12.25 15.27
N SER A 248 17.71 -13.36 15.18
CA SER A 248 18.14 -14.64 15.78
C SER A 248 17.31 -15.82 15.29
N ILE A 249 17.77 -17.03 15.65
CA ILE A 249 17.07 -18.28 15.44
C ILE A 249 16.68 -18.91 16.77
N ASN A 250 15.50 -19.55 16.83
CA ASN A 250 15.02 -20.28 17.99
C ASN A 250 14.62 -21.72 17.57
N THR A 251 15.27 -22.71 18.19
CA THR A 251 15.02 -24.13 17.94
C THR A 251 14.32 -24.84 19.10
N ALA A 252 14.02 -24.16 20.21
CA ALA A 252 13.37 -24.76 21.35
C ALA A 252 11.93 -25.20 20.98
N GLY A 253 11.62 -26.47 21.23
CA GLY A 253 10.34 -27.09 20.89
C GLY A 253 10.13 -27.36 19.39
N THR A 254 11.19 -27.36 18.60
CA THR A 254 11.14 -27.57 17.13
C THR A 254 11.83 -28.88 16.73
N LEU A 255 11.62 -29.34 15.49
CA LEU A 255 12.30 -30.54 14.96
C LEU A 255 13.83 -30.39 14.96
N SER A 256 14.34 -29.15 14.89
CA SER A 256 15.78 -28.87 14.90
C SER A 256 16.39 -28.73 16.30
N GLN A 257 15.62 -28.93 17.38
CA GLN A 257 16.10 -28.76 18.76
C GLN A 257 17.33 -29.61 19.09
N ALA A 258 17.45 -30.81 18.50
CA ALA A 258 18.50 -31.78 18.82
C ALA A 258 19.81 -31.59 18.00
N GLY A 259 19.90 -30.56 17.16
CA GLY A 259 21.10 -30.31 16.36
C GLY A 259 21.61 -28.89 16.47
N ASN A 260 22.66 -28.62 15.70
CA ASN A 260 23.25 -27.30 15.59
C ASN A 260 22.68 -26.61 14.35
N VAL A 261 22.02 -25.45 14.53
CA VAL A 261 21.59 -24.60 13.42
C VAL A 261 22.47 -23.35 13.37
N ILE A 262 22.98 -23.04 12.19
CA ILE A 262 23.70 -21.81 11.90
C ILE A 262 22.87 -21.02 10.90
N ALA A 263 22.63 -19.74 11.23
CA ALA A 263 21.89 -18.84 10.38
C ALA A 263 22.65 -17.51 10.28
N SER A 264 22.84 -17.03 9.05
CA SER A 264 23.54 -15.78 8.75
C SER A 264 22.75 -15.00 7.71
N ALA A 265 22.39 -13.77 8.06
CA ALA A 265 21.77 -12.84 7.13
C ALA A 265 22.83 -11.95 6.50
N GLU A 266 22.85 -11.90 5.19
CA GLU A 266 23.63 -10.94 4.43
C GLU A 266 22.70 -10.35 3.39
N SER A 267 22.51 -9.03 3.44
CA SER A 267 21.98 -8.29 2.30
C SER A 267 20.57 -8.74 1.84
N GLY A 268 19.67 -9.05 2.80
CA GLY A 268 18.31 -9.51 2.48
C GLY A 268 18.18 -10.98 2.10
N VAL A 269 19.26 -11.77 2.24
CA VAL A 269 19.22 -13.23 2.14
C VAL A 269 19.66 -13.82 3.48
N LEU A 270 18.83 -14.70 4.04
CA LEU A 270 19.15 -15.49 5.22
C LEU A 270 19.54 -16.89 4.79
N SER A 271 20.80 -17.25 5.01
CA SER A 271 21.32 -18.61 4.79
C SER A 271 21.19 -19.40 6.09
N VAL A 272 20.51 -20.55 6.04
CA VAL A 272 20.31 -21.43 7.20
C VAL A 272 20.89 -22.80 6.89
N SER A 273 21.65 -23.36 7.84
CA SER A 273 22.19 -24.72 7.77
C SER A 273 22.03 -25.43 9.10
N TYR A 274 21.74 -26.72 9.05
CA TYR A 274 21.55 -27.57 10.23
C TYR A 274 22.35 -28.86 10.10
N GLN A 275 22.86 -29.32 11.23
CA GLN A 275 23.47 -30.64 11.35
C GLN A 275 23.17 -31.26 12.72
N SER A 276 22.90 -32.56 12.74
CA SER A 276 22.76 -33.35 13.97
C SER A 276 23.36 -34.74 13.82
N ASN A 277 23.60 -35.39 14.96
CA ASN A 277 23.90 -36.82 15.04
C ASN A 277 22.64 -37.69 15.07
N SER A 278 21.45 -37.07 15.17
CA SER A 278 20.16 -37.74 15.17
C SER A 278 19.46 -37.55 13.82
N ILE A 279 18.68 -38.55 13.41
CA ILE A 279 17.84 -38.46 12.22
C ILE A 279 16.68 -37.52 12.51
N LEU A 280 16.47 -36.53 11.64
CA LEU A 280 15.27 -35.70 11.63
C LEU A 280 14.07 -36.59 11.27
N ASN A 281 12.99 -36.46 12.02
CA ASN A 281 11.77 -37.21 11.79
C ASN A 281 10.58 -36.44 12.37
N GLY A 282 9.44 -36.56 11.71
CA GLY A 282 8.17 -35.98 12.12
C GLY A 282 7.75 -34.79 11.25
N GLN A 283 6.78 -34.05 11.78
CA GLN A 283 6.16 -32.90 11.14
C GLN A 283 5.94 -31.80 12.19
N GLY A 284 5.84 -30.55 11.74
CA GLY A 284 5.62 -29.38 12.58
C GLY A 284 6.69 -28.31 12.33
N ILE A 285 6.93 -27.47 13.34
CA ILE A 285 7.90 -26.38 13.21
C ILE A 285 9.32 -26.97 13.13
N LEU A 286 9.97 -26.77 11.98
CA LEU A 286 11.38 -27.12 11.76
C LEU A 286 12.28 -26.25 12.65
N LEU A 287 12.06 -24.93 12.63
CA LEU A 287 12.75 -23.91 13.41
C LEU A 287 11.95 -22.59 13.39
N LYS A 288 12.30 -21.63 14.24
CA LYS A 288 11.71 -20.28 14.23
C LYS A 288 12.78 -19.22 13.94
N LEU A 289 12.48 -18.29 13.04
CA LEU A 289 13.34 -17.16 12.68
C LEU A 289 12.77 -15.88 13.30
N ASN A 290 13.58 -15.16 14.05
CA ASN A 290 13.18 -13.90 14.65
C ASN A 290 13.70 -12.73 13.82
N PHE A 291 12.82 -11.78 13.50
CA PHE A 291 13.13 -10.55 12.80
C PHE A 291 12.64 -9.33 13.58
N TYR A 292 13.33 -8.20 13.44
CA TYR A 292 12.89 -6.89 13.88
C TYR A 292 12.23 -6.15 12.72
N ALA A 293 11.01 -5.65 12.95
CA ALA A 293 10.24 -4.88 11.98
C ALA A 293 10.71 -3.42 11.94
N ALA A 294 11.57 -3.08 10.99
CA ALA A 294 12.26 -1.80 10.93
C ALA A 294 11.48 -0.69 10.23
N ASN A 295 10.77 -1.01 9.14
CA ASN A 295 9.95 -0.07 8.38
C ASN A 295 8.63 -0.72 7.96
N THR A 296 7.61 0.09 7.70
CA THR A 296 6.30 -0.39 7.23
C THR A 296 6.38 -0.96 5.82
N GLY A 297 5.48 -1.88 5.51
CA GLY A 297 5.35 -2.50 4.19
C GLY A 297 5.31 -4.03 4.28
N THR A 298 5.17 -4.68 3.13
CA THR A 298 5.12 -6.14 3.04
C THR A 298 6.42 -6.66 2.44
N THR A 299 7.04 -7.65 3.09
CA THR A 299 8.15 -8.41 2.52
C THR A 299 7.76 -9.85 2.30
N ALA A 300 7.90 -10.34 1.06
CA ALA A 300 7.87 -11.77 0.79
C ALA A 300 9.07 -12.46 1.46
N LEU A 301 8.85 -13.69 1.93
CA LEU A 301 9.85 -14.61 2.46
C LEU A 301 9.91 -15.80 1.51
N THR A 302 10.90 -15.81 0.62
CA THR A 302 10.97 -16.76 -0.50
C THR A 302 12.11 -17.75 -0.31
N PHE A 303 11.80 -19.04 -0.39
CA PHE A 303 12.81 -20.10 -0.33
C PHE A 303 13.66 -20.16 -1.60
N SER A 304 14.95 -20.43 -1.45
CA SER A 304 15.81 -20.95 -2.50
C SER A 304 16.80 -21.99 -1.96
N ASP A 305 17.33 -22.82 -2.85
CA ASP A 305 18.39 -23.80 -2.57
C ASP A 305 18.11 -24.70 -1.35
N VAL A 306 16.88 -25.23 -1.27
CA VAL A 306 16.43 -26.10 -0.17
C VAL A 306 16.95 -27.53 -0.39
N ILE A 307 17.80 -27.99 0.53
CA ILE A 307 18.46 -29.30 0.47
C ILE A 307 18.32 -30.01 1.81
N PHE A 308 17.93 -31.28 1.80
CA PHE A 308 17.95 -32.18 2.96
C PHE A 308 18.89 -33.34 2.67
N GLY A 309 19.95 -33.50 3.47
CA GLY A 309 21.03 -34.45 3.17
C GLY A 309 21.66 -34.15 1.80
N ALA A 310 21.36 -34.99 0.80
CA ALA A 310 21.76 -34.82 -0.59
C ALA A 310 20.58 -34.49 -1.53
N ASP A 311 19.35 -34.48 -1.01
CA ASP A 311 18.13 -34.36 -1.79
C ASP A 311 17.71 -32.90 -1.91
N VAL A 312 17.45 -32.45 -3.14
CA VAL A 312 16.91 -31.12 -3.42
C VAL A 312 15.39 -31.15 -3.22
N ILE A 313 14.89 -30.34 -2.29
CA ILE A 313 13.47 -30.25 -1.99
C ILE A 313 12.83 -29.20 -2.89
N GLN A 314 11.95 -29.64 -3.79
CA GLN A 314 11.25 -28.75 -4.72
C GLN A 314 9.90 -28.26 -4.20
N SER A 315 9.33 -28.94 -3.19
CA SER A 315 8.04 -28.57 -2.59
C SER A 315 8.28 -27.52 -1.48
N CYS A 316 8.23 -26.24 -1.86
CA CYS A 316 8.42 -25.11 -0.95
C CYS A 316 7.27 -24.11 -1.11
N ILE A 317 6.69 -23.70 0.01
CA ILE A 317 5.62 -22.70 0.08
C ILE A 317 6.20 -21.43 0.72
N ASN A 318 6.22 -20.34 -0.04
CA ASN A 318 6.71 -19.05 0.41
C ASN A 318 5.66 -18.36 1.30
N GLY A 319 6.12 -17.44 2.16
CA GLY A 319 5.26 -16.64 3.02
C GLY A 319 5.54 -15.15 2.87
N SER A 320 5.02 -14.35 3.78
CA SER A 320 5.36 -12.93 3.87
C SER A 320 5.25 -12.42 5.30
N VAL A 321 5.86 -11.27 5.56
CA VAL A 321 5.60 -10.48 6.76
C VAL A 321 5.14 -9.09 6.34
N THR A 322 4.00 -8.69 6.85
CA THR A 322 3.45 -7.33 6.71
C THR A 322 3.76 -6.55 7.99
N VAL A 323 4.56 -5.48 7.86
CA VAL A 323 4.86 -4.56 8.97
C VAL A 323 3.90 -3.37 8.90
N ASN A 324 3.07 -3.26 9.92
CA ASN A 324 2.10 -2.19 10.07
C ASN A 324 2.60 -1.18 11.10
N SER A 325 2.56 0.12 10.82
CA SER A 325 2.74 1.12 11.89
C SER A 325 1.56 1.04 12.85
N SER A 326 1.75 1.46 14.12
CA SER A 326 0.60 1.90 14.91
C SER A 326 -0.17 2.92 14.07
N TYR A 327 -1.41 2.62 13.72
CA TYR A 327 -2.25 3.31 12.72
C TYR A 327 -2.57 4.80 13.02
N ASN A 328 -1.84 5.38 13.97
CA ASN A 328 -2.13 6.61 14.68
C ASN A 328 -0.86 7.47 14.83
N SER A 329 -0.30 7.93 13.70
CA SER A 329 0.82 8.86 13.73
C SER A 329 0.48 10.16 12.97
N PRO A 330 0.78 11.34 13.53
CA PRO A 330 0.60 12.60 12.84
C PRO A 330 1.30 12.63 11.47
N GLY A 331 0.65 13.29 10.51
CA GLY A 331 1.20 13.58 9.18
C GLY A 331 1.97 14.88 9.11
N ASP A 332 2.43 15.20 7.90
CA ASP A 332 3.04 16.49 7.59
C ASP A 332 1.96 17.53 7.29
N THR A 333 1.85 18.54 8.14
CA THR A 333 0.84 19.59 8.00
C THR A 333 1.41 20.72 7.16
N LEU A 334 0.64 21.26 6.23
CA LEU A 334 1.11 22.32 5.34
C LEU A 334 1.44 23.60 6.11
N THR A 335 2.69 24.06 6.01
CA THR A 335 3.18 25.24 6.74
C THR A 335 3.62 26.36 5.82
N VAL A 336 4.69 26.18 5.05
CA VAL A 336 5.29 27.22 4.21
C VAL A 336 4.99 26.94 2.75
N ILE A 337 5.39 25.79 2.22
CA ILE A 337 5.15 25.43 0.82
C ILE A 337 3.66 25.11 0.66
N GLN A 338 3.03 25.74 -0.32
CA GLN A 338 1.61 25.58 -0.63
C GLN A 338 1.37 25.07 -2.06
N ARG A 339 2.37 25.20 -2.93
CA ARG A 339 2.41 24.59 -4.26
C ARG A 339 3.83 24.64 -4.80
N PRO A 340 4.33 23.58 -5.45
CA PRO A 340 3.69 22.27 -5.60
C PRO A 340 3.62 21.47 -4.29
N LEU A 341 2.67 20.53 -4.24
CA LEU A 341 2.40 19.66 -3.09
C LEU A 341 2.41 18.18 -3.49
N LEU A 342 2.46 17.27 -2.52
CA LEU A 342 2.33 15.82 -2.75
C LEU A 342 1.08 15.46 -3.59
N ASN A 343 -0.05 16.11 -3.30
CA ASN A 343 -1.35 15.86 -3.93
C ASN A 343 -1.67 16.81 -5.11
N ILE A 344 -0.81 17.79 -5.36
CA ILE A 344 -0.84 18.70 -6.51
C ILE A 344 0.62 18.94 -6.97
N PRO A 345 1.28 17.90 -7.50
CA PRO A 345 2.68 18.00 -7.89
C PRO A 345 2.85 18.78 -9.19
N GLU A 346 4.08 19.22 -9.49
CA GLU A 346 4.41 19.86 -10.77
C GLU A 346 5.32 18.96 -11.62
N ILE A 347 4.97 18.79 -12.91
CA ILE A 347 5.76 18.03 -13.88
C ILE A 347 6.52 19.00 -14.78
N VAL A 348 7.85 18.96 -14.68
CA VAL A 348 8.74 19.93 -15.33
C VAL A 348 9.86 19.27 -16.12
N VAL A 349 10.34 19.97 -17.15
CA VAL A 349 11.53 19.64 -17.93
C VAL A 349 12.67 20.60 -17.55
N PRO A 350 13.95 20.17 -17.54
CA PRO A 350 15.07 21.10 -17.35
C PRO A 350 14.99 22.33 -18.26
N GLY A 351 15.25 23.50 -17.68
CA GLY A 351 15.15 24.81 -18.34
C GLY A 351 13.79 25.48 -18.23
N GLU A 352 12.74 24.76 -17.82
CA GLU A 352 11.41 25.36 -17.59
C GLU A 352 11.36 26.19 -16.32
N THR A 353 10.37 27.08 -16.28
CA THR A 353 10.08 27.87 -15.09
C THR A 353 9.22 27.06 -14.13
N LEU A 354 9.67 26.92 -12.89
CA LEU A 354 8.89 26.35 -11.79
C LEU A 354 8.50 27.47 -10.83
N LYS A 355 7.19 27.59 -10.58
CA LYS A 355 6.63 28.52 -9.59
C LYS A 355 6.42 27.80 -8.26
N ILE A 356 6.83 28.44 -7.18
CA ILE A 356 6.62 27.93 -5.82
C ILE A 356 5.77 28.95 -5.06
N THR A 357 4.64 28.51 -4.52
CA THR A 357 3.79 29.34 -3.66
C THR A 357 4.14 29.07 -2.20
N CYS A 358 4.44 30.12 -1.45
CA CYS A 358 4.81 30.04 -0.04
C CYS A 358 3.95 30.93 0.86
N LEU A 359 3.64 30.46 2.07
CA LEU A 359 3.13 31.26 3.18
C LEU A 359 4.27 31.67 4.10
N ALA A 360 4.48 32.98 4.21
CA ALA A 360 5.40 33.57 5.15
C ALA A 360 5.03 35.05 5.36
N PRO A 361 5.55 35.71 6.42
CA PRO A 361 5.38 37.15 6.61
C PRO A 361 5.80 37.97 5.36
N GLN A 362 5.16 39.11 5.14
CA GLN A 362 5.45 40.00 3.99
C GLN A 362 6.87 40.58 4.01
N ASN A 363 7.53 40.63 5.17
CA ASN A 363 8.91 41.10 5.30
C ASN A 363 9.95 39.98 5.08
N THR A 364 9.54 38.78 4.68
CA THR A 364 10.45 37.67 4.37
C THR A 364 11.31 37.99 3.15
N SER A 365 12.59 37.63 3.21
CA SER A 365 13.60 37.86 2.17
C SER A 365 14.57 36.66 2.09
N ASN A 366 15.54 36.70 1.19
CA ASN A 366 16.57 35.66 1.03
C ASN A 366 15.99 34.24 0.82
N TRP A 367 15.01 34.13 -0.08
CA TRP A 367 14.43 32.85 -0.47
C TRP A 367 15.45 31.97 -1.19
N ASN A 368 15.52 30.70 -0.78
CA ASN A 368 16.30 29.65 -1.42
C ASN A 368 15.42 28.41 -1.61
N ALA A 369 15.65 27.66 -2.68
CA ALA A 369 14.93 26.42 -2.95
C ALA A 369 15.87 25.31 -3.43
N TRP A 370 15.48 24.06 -3.19
CA TRP A 370 16.20 22.87 -3.62
C TRP A 370 15.26 21.73 -3.99
N LEU A 371 15.72 20.86 -4.89
CA LEU A 371 15.09 19.56 -5.16
C LEU A 371 15.87 18.48 -4.42
N ARG A 372 15.20 17.58 -3.70
CA ARG A 372 15.83 16.47 -2.99
C ARG A 372 15.39 15.12 -3.56
N HIS A 373 16.33 14.21 -3.69
CA HIS A 373 16.06 12.82 -4.06
C HIS A 373 17.13 11.94 -3.44
N ASN A 374 16.76 11.05 -2.52
CA ASN A 374 17.69 10.29 -1.69
C ASN A 374 18.74 11.21 -1.03
N ASN A 375 20.02 10.95 -1.26
CA ASN A 375 21.14 11.73 -0.73
C ASN A 375 21.47 12.98 -1.58
N LYS A 376 20.75 13.21 -2.70
CA LYS A 376 20.97 14.37 -3.57
C LYS A 376 20.10 15.54 -3.13
N ARG A 377 20.69 16.73 -3.20
CA ARG A 377 20.04 18.02 -2.94
C ARG A 377 20.50 19.05 -3.96
N LEU A 378 19.70 19.26 -4.99
CA LEU A 378 20.04 20.08 -6.14
C LEU A 378 19.57 21.52 -5.91
N ASN A 379 20.45 22.49 -6.16
CA ASN A 379 20.10 23.90 -6.03
C ASN A 379 19.06 24.28 -7.09
N LEU A 380 17.97 24.92 -6.66
CA LEU A 380 16.91 25.44 -7.51
C LEU A 380 16.91 26.98 -7.36
N PRO A 381 17.67 27.70 -8.20
CA PRO A 381 17.89 29.13 -8.02
C PRO A 381 16.57 29.92 -8.11
N VAL A 382 16.29 30.72 -7.08
CA VAL A 382 15.17 31.66 -7.07
C VAL A 382 15.58 32.92 -7.84
N THR A 383 14.97 33.15 -9.00
CA THR A 383 15.27 34.29 -9.88
C THR A 383 14.38 35.49 -9.58
N ASN A 384 13.20 35.27 -9.03
CA ASN A 384 12.27 36.32 -8.61
C ASN A 384 11.44 35.84 -7.40
N SER A 385 11.04 36.77 -6.54
CA SER A 385 10.10 36.54 -5.44
C SER A 385 9.13 37.70 -5.35
N GLN A 386 7.82 37.42 -5.41
CA GLN A 386 6.76 38.43 -5.41
C GLN A 386 5.77 38.19 -4.28
N TRP A 387 5.39 39.26 -3.57
CA TRP A 387 4.28 39.24 -2.63
C TRP A 387 2.95 39.51 -3.36
N LEU A 388 1.94 38.68 -3.09
CA LEU A 388 0.58 38.81 -3.58
C LEU A 388 -0.36 39.04 -2.39
N THR A 389 -1.44 39.81 -2.58
CA THR A 389 -2.35 40.22 -1.49
C THR A 389 -3.71 39.52 -1.48
N LEU A 390 -4.02 38.73 -2.50
CA LEU A 390 -5.31 38.03 -2.62
C LEU A 390 -5.11 36.56 -3.07
N PRO A 391 -4.95 35.61 -2.13
CA PRO A 391 -4.59 35.82 -0.73
C PRO A 391 -3.14 36.30 -0.53
N ASN A 392 -2.85 36.78 0.68
CA ASN A 392 -1.51 37.11 1.16
C ASN A 392 -0.57 35.90 1.06
N ARG A 393 0.39 35.92 0.13
CA ARG A 393 1.35 34.84 -0.10
C ARG A 393 2.55 35.31 -0.91
N TRP A 394 3.61 34.51 -0.91
CA TRP A 394 4.75 34.66 -1.80
C TRP A 394 4.63 33.74 -3.02
N GLU A 395 4.99 34.26 -4.20
CA GLU A 395 5.26 33.47 -5.39
C GLU A 395 6.75 33.59 -5.73
N LEU A 396 7.44 32.47 -5.71
CA LEU A 396 8.85 32.36 -6.11
C LEU A 396 8.91 31.82 -7.53
N THR A 397 9.76 32.43 -8.35
CA THR A 397 10.06 31.94 -9.70
C THR A 397 11.45 31.31 -9.70
N THR A 398 11.54 30.10 -10.21
CA THR A 398 12.79 29.34 -10.33
C THR A 398 12.95 28.80 -11.74
N THR A 399 14.17 28.40 -12.10
CA THR A 399 14.44 27.67 -13.35
C THR A 399 14.93 26.28 -13.00
N VAL A 400 14.28 25.26 -13.55
CA VAL A 400 14.58 23.86 -13.25
C VAL A 400 15.96 23.52 -13.83
N PRO A 401 16.93 23.08 -13.01
CA PRO A 401 18.26 22.75 -13.48
C PRO A 401 18.26 21.43 -14.26
N SER A 402 19.36 21.14 -14.95
CA SER A 402 19.63 19.76 -15.36
C SER A 402 19.81 18.90 -14.12
N VAL A 403 19.18 17.73 -14.13
CA VAL A 403 19.21 16.78 -13.01
C VAL A 403 20.03 15.55 -13.38
N PRO A 404 20.73 14.92 -12.42
CA PRO A 404 21.49 13.71 -12.68
C PRO A 404 20.59 12.48 -12.90
N VAL A 405 19.35 12.52 -12.42
CA VAL A 405 18.35 11.44 -12.53
C VAL A 405 16.99 12.11 -12.76
N TYR A 406 16.18 11.57 -13.65
CA TYR A 406 14.82 12.04 -13.89
C TYR A 406 13.86 11.24 -13.02
N GLU A 407 13.35 11.88 -11.97
CA GLU A 407 12.58 11.23 -10.91
C GLU A 407 11.61 12.23 -10.23
N LEU A 408 10.81 11.71 -9.30
CA LEU A 408 10.03 12.49 -8.35
C LEU A 408 10.95 13.00 -7.23
N TYR A 409 10.90 14.30 -6.99
CA TYR A 409 11.74 15.03 -6.04
C TYR A 409 10.89 15.66 -4.94
N ASP A 410 11.43 15.67 -3.72
CA ASP A 410 10.94 16.55 -2.67
C ASP A 410 11.34 17.99 -2.99
N LEU A 411 10.46 18.94 -2.64
CA LEU A 411 10.75 20.36 -2.73
C LEU A 411 11.13 20.90 -1.36
N GLU A 412 12.31 21.50 -1.25
CA GLU A 412 12.77 22.18 -0.03
C GLU A 412 12.86 23.68 -0.25
N VAL A 413 12.39 24.48 0.70
CA VAL A 413 12.49 25.94 0.70
C VAL A 413 13.03 26.44 2.03
N SER A 414 13.86 27.50 2.00
CA SER A 414 14.20 28.27 3.20
C SER A 414 14.24 29.77 2.91
N ALA A 415 14.09 30.58 3.95
CA ALA A 415 14.18 32.04 3.86
C ALA A 415 14.60 32.71 5.18
N SER A 416 14.76 34.03 5.16
CA SER A 416 15.03 34.84 6.35
C SER A 416 13.99 34.60 7.46
N GLY A 417 14.37 34.77 8.72
CA GLY A 417 13.44 34.60 9.83
C GLY A 417 13.28 33.16 10.31
N GLY A 418 14.12 32.23 9.83
CA GLY A 418 14.10 30.83 10.24
C GLY A 418 13.07 29.98 9.50
N ILE A 419 12.53 30.48 8.39
CA ILE A 419 11.63 29.75 7.50
C ILE A 419 12.40 28.59 6.85
N SER A 420 11.87 27.38 7.00
CA SER A 420 12.36 26.15 6.38
C SER A 420 11.20 25.19 6.24
N ASP A 421 11.08 24.53 5.10
CA ASP A 421 10.01 23.57 4.83
C ASP A 421 10.42 22.59 3.73
N ILE A 422 9.86 21.38 3.77
CA ILE A 422 10.08 20.31 2.78
C ILE A 422 8.74 19.67 2.48
N THR A 423 8.40 19.54 1.20
CA THR A 423 7.23 18.77 0.77
C THR A 423 7.65 17.59 -0.07
N ALA A 424 7.25 16.39 0.38
CA ALA A 424 7.60 15.15 -0.28
C ALA A 424 6.97 15.04 -1.67
N ASN A 425 7.69 14.42 -2.61
CA ASN A 425 7.17 14.05 -3.94
C ASN A 425 6.45 15.19 -4.71
N ALA A 426 6.88 16.43 -4.50
CA ALA A 426 6.17 17.60 -5.01
C ALA A 426 6.54 17.94 -6.47
N VAL A 427 7.71 17.52 -6.97
CA VAL A 427 8.22 17.93 -8.28
C VAL A 427 8.71 16.72 -9.06
N GLN A 428 8.07 16.40 -10.18
CA GLN A 428 8.58 15.42 -11.12
C GLN A 428 9.43 16.10 -12.17
N VAL A 429 10.70 15.70 -12.28
CA VAL A 429 11.57 16.15 -13.36
C VAL A 429 11.65 15.07 -14.42
N ILE A 430 11.23 15.38 -15.65
CA ILE A 430 11.26 14.47 -16.79
C ILE A 430 12.20 15.00 -17.88
N PRO A 431 12.79 14.11 -18.72
CA PRO A 431 13.70 14.55 -19.79
C PRO A 431 12.96 15.31 -20.89
N SER A 432 11.70 14.96 -21.14
CA SER A 432 10.83 15.56 -22.15
C SER A 432 9.40 15.08 -21.95
N ARG A 433 8.39 15.89 -22.30
CA ARG A 433 7.00 15.44 -22.32
C ARG A 433 6.74 14.49 -23.48
N LYS A 434 6.05 13.37 -23.21
CA LYS A 434 5.71 12.32 -24.17
C LYS A 434 4.44 12.68 -24.92
N ASN A 435 4.38 12.38 -26.22
CA ASN A 435 3.14 12.47 -26.99
C ASN A 435 2.30 11.19 -26.93
N ASN A 436 2.90 10.06 -26.57
CA ASN A 436 2.22 8.79 -26.37
C ASN A 436 2.48 8.32 -24.94
N TYR A 437 1.44 8.35 -24.12
CA TYR A 437 1.54 8.04 -22.70
C TYR A 437 0.19 7.55 -22.15
N TYR A 438 0.23 7.11 -20.91
CA TYR A 438 -0.93 6.74 -20.13
C TYR A 438 -1.05 7.67 -18.93
N PHE A 439 -2.26 8.02 -18.55
CA PHE A 439 -2.53 8.42 -17.17
C PHE A 439 -3.60 7.50 -16.60
N VAL A 440 -3.60 7.34 -15.28
CA VAL A 440 -4.52 6.45 -14.57
C VAL A 440 -5.51 7.28 -13.77
N HIS A 441 -6.75 6.80 -13.69
CA HIS A 441 -7.80 7.34 -12.83
C HIS A 441 -8.18 6.31 -11.76
N ILE A 442 -8.14 6.75 -10.50
CA ILE A 442 -8.58 6.01 -9.32
C ILE A 442 -9.52 6.88 -8.48
N THR A 443 -10.28 6.26 -7.59
CA THR A 443 -11.29 6.93 -6.78
C THR A 443 -11.73 6.07 -5.60
N ASP A 444 -12.29 6.68 -4.56
CA ASP A 444 -12.99 6.00 -3.46
C ASP A 444 -12.11 4.91 -2.81
N SER A 445 -11.04 5.33 -2.12
CA SER A 445 -10.20 4.40 -1.37
C SER A 445 -10.68 4.19 0.06
N HIS A 446 -11.36 5.16 0.67
CA HIS A 446 -11.86 5.09 2.06
C HIS A 446 -10.82 4.55 3.06
N MET A 447 -9.59 5.05 3.00
CA MET A 447 -8.56 4.64 3.97
C MET A 447 -8.87 5.25 5.34
N PRO A 448 -8.56 4.58 6.46
CA PRO A 448 -7.99 3.24 6.60
C PRO A 448 -8.92 2.07 6.30
N ASN A 449 -10.21 2.29 6.54
CA ASN A 449 -11.14 1.30 7.02
C ASN A 449 -12.48 1.43 6.31
N ARG A 450 -13.28 0.39 6.40
CA ARG A 450 -14.63 0.34 5.85
C ARG A 450 -15.70 0.38 6.93
N LEU A 451 -15.29 0.46 8.19
CA LEU A 451 -16.17 0.50 9.34
C LEU A 451 -16.27 1.93 9.86
N TYR A 452 -17.49 2.45 9.95
CA TYR A 452 -17.75 3.77 10.54
C TYR A 452 -17.64 3.74 12.06
N TYR A 453 -17.21 4.84 12.66
CA TYR A 453 -17.29 5.04 14.09
C TYR A 453 -18.76 5.06 14.56
N PRO A 454 -19.08 4.47 15.74
CA PRO A 454 -18.21 3.75 16.68
C PRO A 454 -18.23 2.23 16.51
N ASN A 455 -18.50 1.71 15.30
CA ASN A 455 -18.62 0.27 15.08
C ASN A 455 -17.34 -0.46 15.49
N ALA A 456 -17.47 -1.59 16.18
CA ALA A 456 -16.33 -2.31 16.72
C ALA A 456 -15.32 -2.67 15.61
N GLY A 457 -14.04 -2.35 15.82
CA GLY A 457 -12.96 -2.63 14.88
C GLY A 457 -12.61 -1.48 13.92
N PHE A 458 -13.34 -0.36 13.91
CA PHE A 458 -13.03 0.80 13.07
C PHE A 458 -11.59 1.33 13.26
N ASP A 459 -11.05 1.19 14.46
CA ASP A 459 -9.71 1.65 14.86
C ASP A 459 -8.58 0.66 14.53
N ALA A 460 -8.92 -0.54 14.04
CA ALA A 460 -7.97 -1.59 13.70
C ALA A 460 -8.09 -2.10 12.26
N ASP A 461 -9.21 -1.83 11.58
CA ASP A 461 -9.41 -2.20 10.18
C ASP A 461 -8.47 -1.43 9.24
N SER A 462 -7.89 -2.18 8.29
CA SER A 462 -6.93 -1.69 7.30
C SER A 462 -7.18 -2.30 5.90
N THR A 463 -8.32 -2.96 5.70
CA THR A 463 -8.66 -3.66 4.46
C THR A 463 -8.68 -2.75 3.24
N ALA A 464 -9.11 -1.49 3.40
CA ALA A 464 -9.06 -0.49 2.34
C ALA A 464 -7.63 -0.12 1.93
N VAL A 465 -6.67 -0.18 2.87
CA VAL A 465 -5.25 0.06 2.57
C VAL A 465 -4.62 -1.10 1.81
N GLU A 466 -5.02 -2.33 2.09
CA GLU A 466 -4.60 -3.50 1.31
C GLU A 466 -5.05 -3.38 -0.15
N ASP A 467 -6.30 -2.96 -0.37
CA ASP A 467 -6.80 -2.72 -1.73
C ASP A 467 -6.06 -1.61 -2.44
N PHE A 468 -5.82 -0.50 -1.73
CA PHE A 468 -5.12 0.65 -2.28
C PHE A 468 -3.69 0.30 -2.70
N ARG A 469 -2.97 -0.47 -1.88
CA ARG A 469 -1.62 -0.94 -2.22
C ARG A 469 -1.61 -1.86 -3.42
N ALA A 470 -2.57 -2.77 -3.54
CA ALA A 470 -2.66 -3.63 -4.72
C ALA A 470 -2.81 -2.81 -6.02
N VAL A 471 -3.62 -1.74 -6.00
CA VAL A 471 -3.76 -0.84 -7.16
C VAL A 471 -2.48 -0.02 -7.39
N MET A 472 -1.83 0.45 -6.32
CA MET A 472 -0.59 1.21 -6.41
C MET A 472 0.57 0.37 -6.95
N ASP A 473 0.67 -0.91 -6.59
CA ASP A 473 1.68 -1.84 -7.09
C ASP A 473 1.56 -2.02 -8.62
N ASP A 474 0.32 -2.23 -9.11
CA ASP A 474 0.02 -2.24 -10.55
C ASP A 474 0.45 -0.93 -11.21
N ILE A 475 0.08 0.22 -10.63
CA ILE A 475 0.40 1.56 -11.17
C ILE A 475 1.92 1.80 -11.21
N ASN A 476 2.65 1.42 -10.19
CA ASN A 476 4.11 1.60 -10.11
C ASN A 476 4.81 0.80 -11.21
N ILE A 477 4.34 -0.42 -11.54
CA ILE A 477 4.85 -1.21 -12.66
C ILE A 477 4.47 -0.59 -14.01
N ILE A 478 3.19 -0.20 -14.19
CA ILE A 478 2.70 0.45 -15.42
C ILE A 478 3.46 1.75 -15.68
N HIS A 479 3.83 2.46 -14.61
CA HIS A 479 4.52 3.73 -14.59
C HIS A 479 3.88 4.76 -15.53
N PRO A 480 2.58 5.10 -15.32
CA PRO A 480 1.91 6.12 -16.11
C PRO A 480 2.53 7.49 -15.86
N GLU A 481 2.18 8.47 -16.69
CA GLU A 481 2.77 9.80 -16.58
C GLU A 481 2.32 10.54 -15.32
N PHE A 482 1.11 10.23 -14.84
CA PHE A 482 0.55 10.67 -13.56
C PHE A 482 -0.75 9.89 -13.26
N VAL A 483 -1.24 10.03 -12.04
CA VAL A 483 -2.52 9.52 -11.56
C VAL A 483 -3.46 10.68 -11.24
N LEU A 484 -4.73 10.56 -11.63
CA LEU A 484 -5.82 11.41 -11.16
C LEU A 484 -6.62 10.63 -10.12
N PHE A 485 -6.81 11.19 -8.94
CA PHE A 485 -7.49 10.56 -7.80
C PHE A 485 -8.69 11.40 -7.37
N THR A 486 -9.91 10.94 -7.66
CA THR A 486 -11.14 11.73 -7.50
C THR A 486 -11.86 11.54 -6.16
N GLY A 487 -11.17 11.79 -5.05
CA GLY A 487 -11.80 11.92 -3.74
C GLY A 487 -12.21 10.62 -3.05
N ASP A 488 -12.73 10.80 -1.83
CA ASP A 488 -12.97 9.79 -0.82
C ASP A 488 -11.71 8.98 -0.54
N LEU A 489 -10.65 9.75 -0.25
CA LEU A 489 -9.38 9.21 0.20
C LEU A 489 -9.55 8.56 1.56
N ILE A 490 -10.28 9.25 2.45
CA ILE A 490 -10.45 8.90 3.85
C ILE A 490 -11.89 8.50 4.13
N ASN A 491 -12.10 7.55 5.05
CA ASN A 491 -13.46 7.11 5.39
C ASN A 491 -14.24 8.10 6.26
N GLU A 492 -13.65 8.76 7.25
CA GLU A 492 -14.31 9.84 8.02
C GLU A 492 -13.30 10.93 8.40
N GLY A 493 -13.18 11.97 7.58
CA GLY A 493 -12.15 13.00 7.74
C GLY A 493 -12.26 13.83 9.04
N GLU A 494 -13.42 13.85 9.69
CA GLU A 494 -13.61 14.56 10.95
C GLU A 494 -12.88 13.90 12.13
N LEU A 495 -12.55 12.61 12.04
CA LEU A 495 -11.96 11.84 13.13
C LEU A 495 -10.46 12.08 13.32
N GLU A 496 -9.83 12.88 12.47
CA GLU A 496 -8.43 13.28 12.61
C GLU A 496 -8.16 13.97 13.97
N GLY A 497 -7.32 13.34 14.79
CA GLY A 497 -6.98 13.72 16.16
C GLY A 497 -8.00 13.28 17.21
N PHE A 498 -9.19 12.82 16.82
CA PHE A 498 -10.18 12.25 17.73
C PHE A 498 -9.81 10.80 18.08
N ALA A 499 -9.93 10.41 19.36
CA ALA A 499 -9.54 9.08 19.83
C ALA A 499 -8.12 8.64 19.41
N ASN A 500 -7.19 9.59 19.25
CA ASN A 500 -5.83 9.39 18.71
C ASN A 500 -5.78 8.85 17.27
N GLN A 501 -6.83 8.99 16.47
CA GLN A 501 -6.80 8.66 15.04
C GLN A 501 -6.02 9.73 14.25
N TYR A 502 -5.27 9.32 13.22
CA TYR A 502 -4.48 10.24 12.37
C TYR A 502 -4.54 9.83 10.89
N TRP A 503 -5.76 9.71 10.35
CA TRP A 503 -6.02 9.13 9.04
C TRP A 503 -5.51 9.99 7.88
N PHE A 504 -5.53 11.32 8.00
CA PHE A 504 -4.91 12.19 6.99
C PHE A 504 -3.42 11.99 6.93
N GLY A 505 -2.77 11.97 8.09
CA GLY A 505 -1.33 11.80 8.17
C GLY A 505 -0.87 10.44 7.69
N TRP A 506 -1.69 9.41 7.92
CA TRP A 506 -1.44 8.10 7.35
C TRP A 506 -1.64 8.08 5.83
N THR A 507 -2.73 8.64 5.32
CA THR A 507 -3.01 8.73 3.88
C THR A 507 -1.90 9.46 3.13
N GLN A 508 -1.35 10.55 3.69
CA GLN A 508 -0.18 11.21 3.13
C GLN A 508 1.01 10.26 2.97
N LYS A 509 1.32 9.45 3.98
CA LYS A 509 2.43 8.49 3.92
C LYS A 509 2.20 7.44 2.83
N LEU A 510 0.98 6.91 2.71
CA LEU A 510 0.64 5.97 1.65
C LEU A 510 0.80 6.61 0.26
N LEU A 511 0.38 7.88 0.09
CA LEU A 511 0.57 8.60 -1.17
C LEU A 511 2.06 8.79 -1.54
N THR A 512 2.98 8.80 -0.57
CA THR A 512 4.42 8.84 -0.88
C THR A 512 4.98 7.54 -1.46
N GLU A 513 4.24 6.42 -1.36
CA GLU A 513 4.62 5.11 -1.92
C GLU A 513 4.40 5.05 -3.47
N PHE A 514 3.69 6.02 -4.06
CA PHE A 514 3.63 6.15 -5.52
C PHE A 514 4.96 6.59 -6.11
N GLU A 515 5.37 5.94 -7.20
CA GLU A 515 6.56 6.30 -7.97
C GLU A 515 6.26 7.27 -9.12
N VAL A 516 5.04 7.81 -9.17
CA VAL A 516 4.54 8.73 -10.20
C VAL A 516 3.73 9.86 -9.55
N PRO A 517 3.59 11.02 -10.20
CA PRO A 517 2.81 12.14 -9.66
C PRO A 517 1.34 11.79 -9.47
N VAL A 518 0.74 12.18 -8.33
CA VAL A 518 -0.68 11.95 -8.02
C VAL A 518 -1.40 13.29 -7.82
N TYR A 519 -2.41 13.55 -8.64
CA TYR A 519 -3.28 14.72 -8.54
C TYR A 519 -4.59 14.33 -7.88
N VAL A 520 -4.90 14.95 -6.74
CA VAL A 520 -6.03 14.56 -5.90
C VAL A 520 -7.10 15.66 -5.84
N THR A 521 -8.37 15.29 -5.87
CA THR A 521 -9.50 16.13 -5.41
C THR A 521 -10.10 15.54 -4.14
N ALA A 522 -10.76 16.35 -3.31
CA ALA A 522 -11.53 15.85 -2.18
C ALA A 522 -12.84 15.19 -2.63
N GLY A 523 -13.33 14.22 -1.85
CA GLY A 523 -14.69 13.68 -1.91
C GLY A 523 -15.52 14.05 -0.67
N ASN A 524 -16.77 13.59 -0.60
CA ASN A 524 -17.65 13.98 0.51
C ASN A 524 -17.20 13.42 1.87
N HIS A 525 -16.50 12.29 1.93
CA HIS A 525 -15.94 11.77 3.19
C HIS A 525 -14.69 12.51 3.66
N ASP A 526 -13.98 13.13 2.73
CA ASP A 526 -12.75 13.87 3.01
C ASP A 526 -13.02 15.23 3.67
N ILE A 527 -14.11 15.88 3.24
CA ILE A 527 -14.42 17.28 3.61
C ILE A 527 -15.82 17.48 4.19
N GLY A 528 -16.71 16.51 4.09
CA GLY A 528 -18.01 16.50 4.76
C GLY A 528 -17.90 15.89 6.16
N GLY A 529 -18.59 16.48 7.14
CA GLY A 529 -18.72 15.91 8.48
C GLY A 529 -20.07 15.23 8.66
N TRP A 530 -20.11 14.02 9.21
CA TRP A 530 -21.37 13.35 9.51
C TRP A 530 -22.06 14.01 10.72
N ASN A 531 -23.38 14.20 10.68
CA ASN A 531 -24.10 14.77 11.84
C ASN A 531 -24.06 13.83 13.07
N GLN A 532 -23.76 12.56 12.85
CA GLN A 532 -23.69 11.52 13.87
C GLN A 532 -22.32 11.38 14.53
N THR A 533 -21.26 12.00 13.99
CA THR A 533 -19.91 11.84 14.52
C THR A 533 -19.59 12.89 15.59
N PRO A 534 -18.76 12.56 16.60
CA PRO A 534 -18.51 13.46 17.74
C PRO A 534 -17.84 14.82 17.44
N PRO A 535 -16.88 14.91 16.48
CA PRO A 535 -16.19 16.18 16.21
C PRO A 535 -17.11 17.30 15.72
N PRO A 536 -16.76 18.58 15.94
CA PRO A 536 -17.60 19.70 15.52
C PRO A 536 -17.75 19.81 13.99
N ALA A 537 -18.85 20.41 13.53
CA ALA A 537 -19.07 20.75 12.13
C ALA A 537 -17.88 21.53 11.52
N GLY A 538 -17.52 21.16 10.28
CA GLY A 538 -16.39 21.67 9.52
C GLY A 538 -15.03 21.10 9.91
N SER A 539 -14.97 20.10 10.80
CA SER A 539 -13.68 19.49 11.20
C SER A 539 -13.02 18.78 10.01
N ALA A 540 -13.73 17.92 9.29
CA ALA A 540 -13.22 17.23 8.10
C ALA A 540 -12.59 18.21 7.10
N ARG A 541 -13.33 19.25 6.69
CA ARG A 541 -12.82 20.24 5.74
C ARG A 541 -11.58 20.99 6.24
N LYS A 542 -11.54 21.39 7.51
CA LYS A 542 -10.35 22.04 8.10
C LYS A 542 -9.15 21.10 8.14
N ASN A 543 -9.38 19.82 8.42
CA ASN A 543 -8.34 18.79 8.41
C ASN A 543 -7.82 18.59 6.99
N TRP A 544 -8.70 18.50 5.99
CA TRP A 544 -8.30 18.45 4.59
C TRP A 544 -7.39 19.62 4.21
N TRP A 545 -7.77 20.86 4.51
CA TRP A 545 -6.92 22.02 4.20
C TRP A 545 -5.61 22.04 4.99
N LYS A 546 -5.56 21.41 6.16
CA LYS A 546 -4.35 21.31 6.98
C LYS A 546 -3.31 20.37 6.37
N TYR A 547 -3.73 19.30 5.68
CA TYR A 547 -2.83 18.25 5.15
C TYR A 547 -2.68 18.28 3.63
N PHE A 548 -3.74 18.62 2.90
CA PHE A 548 -3.79 18.54 1.44
C PHE A 548 -4.15 19.86 0.76
N GLY A 549 -4.56 20.89 1.51
CA GLY A 549 -5.06 22.13 0.96
C GLY A 549 -4.45 23.41 1.50
N TRP A 550 -5.12 24.53 1.26
CA TRP A 550 -4.57 25.83 1.62
C TRP A 550 -5.29 26.44 2.81
N SER A 551 -4.53 26.91 3.79
CA SER A 551 -5.08 27.51 5.02
C SER A 551 -5.96 28.74 4.77
N TRP A 552 -5.73 29.47 3.67
CA TRP A 552 -6.56 30.64 3.31
C TRP A 552 -7.98 30.28 2.85
N LEU A 553 -8.27 29.02 2.55
CA LEU A 553 -9.64 28.57 2.23
C LEU A 553 -10.55 28.63 3.45
N ASN A 554 -9.99 28.69 4.66
CA ASN A 554 -10.74 28.92 5.89
C ASN A 554 -11.14 30.40 6.10
N ASN A 555 -11.44 31.13 5.02
CA ASN A 555 -11.97 32.48 5.10
C ASN A 555 -13.50 32.45 5.32
N GLU A 556 -14.01 33.39 6.11
CA GLU A 556 -15.45 33.53 6.41
C GLU A 556 -16.12 34.63 5.58
N ASP A 557 -15.33 35.48 4.93
CA ASP A 557 -15.82 36.56 4.09
C ASP A 557 -16.39 36.03 2.79
N LEU A 558 -17.72 36.15 2.61
CA LEU A 558 -18.43 35.72 1.41
C LEU A 558 -17.88 36.35 0.11
N SER A 559 -17.26 37.53 0.20
CA SER A 559 -16.66 38.22 -0.94
C SER A 559 -15.25 37.74 -1.28
N PHE A 560 -14.66 36.90 -0.43
CA PHE A 560 -13.37 36.28 -0.70
C PHE A 560 -13.49 35.34 -1.91
N PRO A 561 -12.59 35.41 -2.91
CA PRO A 561 -12.79 34.70 -4.17
C PRO A 561 -12.43 33.21 -4.14
N TYR A 562 -11.90 32.68 -3.03
CA TYR A 562 -11.39 31.29 -2.96
C TYR A 562 -11.90 30.58 -1.70
N HIS A 563 -12.96 29.77 -1.86
CA HIS A 563 -13.49 28.93 -0.76
C HIS A 563 -13.32 27.43 -0.99
N THR A 564 -12.97 27.04 -2.21
CA THR A 564 -12.81 25.66 -2.66
C THR A 564 -11.40 25.45 -3.21
N GLN A 565 -10.87 24.24 -3.04
CA GLN A 565 -9.55 23.87 -3.52
C GLN A 565 -9.57 23.45 -4.99
N ASP A 566 -9.80 24.41 -5.88
CA ASP A 566 -9.78 24.17 -7.32
C ASP A 566 -8.41 24.48 -7.91
N TYR A 567 -7.96 23.61 -8.82
CA TYR A 567 -6.68 23.80 -9.48
C TYR A 567 -6.68 23.21 -10.89
N TYR A 568 -5.67 23.60 -11.66
CA TYR A 568 -5.36 22.98 -12.93
C TYR A 568 -3.85 22.81 -13.11
N PHE A 569 -3.50 21.92 -14.03
CA PHE A 569 -2.16 21.78 -14.57
C PHE A 569 -2.26 21.44 -16.07
N THR A 570 -1.14 21.55 -16.77
CA THR A 570 -1.06 21.25 -18.21
C THR A 570 -0.03 20.18 -18.49
N TYR A 571 -0.33 19.31 -19.44
CA TYR A 571 0.64 18.38 -20.01
C TYR A 571 0.48 18.39 -21.53
N ASN A 572 1.51 18.89 -22.23
CA ASN A 572 1.44 19.25 -23.66
C ASN A 572 0.23 20.15 -23.96
N ASN A 573 -0.62 19.78 -24.93
CA ASN A 573 -1.79 20.52 -25.38
C ASN A 573 -3.08 20.09 -24.65
N ALA A 574 -2.96 19.52 -23.45
CA ALA A 574 -4.09 19.17 -22.59
C ALA A 574 -4.02 19.95 -21.27
N VAL A 575 -5.18 20.43 -20.81
CA VAL A 575 -5.38 21.01 -19.48
C VAL A 575 -6.22 20.05 -18.66
N PHE A 576 -5.75 19.79 -17.44
CA PHE A 576 -6.38 18.92 -16.46
C PHE A 576 -6.88 19.80 -15.33
N ILE A 577 -8.18 19.74 -15.02
CA ILE A 577 -8.86 20.59 -14.05
C ILE A 577 -9.41 19.72 -12.93
N GLY A 578 -8.93 19.93 -11.71
CA GLY A 578 -9.44 19.30 -10.50
C GLY A 578 -10.42 20.24 -9.80
N LEU A 579 -11.63 19.76 -9.52
CA LEU A 579 -12.63 20.51 -8.75
C LEU A 579 -12.89 19.86 -7.39
N GLU A 580 -12.94 20.69 -6.34
CA GLU A 580 -13.46 20.28 -5.03
C GLU A 580 -14.98 20.18 -5.09
N SER A 581 -15.51 18.97 -5.31
CA SER A 581 -16.95 18.71 -5.16
C SER A 581 -17.27 18.20 -3.77
N TYR A 582 -18.44 18.54 -3.23
CA TYR A 582 -18.81 18.16 -1.86
C TYR A 582 -20.30 17.90 -1.68
N ASP A 583 -20.61 17.16 -0.63
CA ASP A 583 -21.91 17.15 0.03
C ASP A 583 -21.73 17.72 1.45
N ASN A 584 -22.47 18.78 1.78
CA ASN A 584 -22.29 19.56 3.01
C ASN A 584 -23.15 18.98 4.16
N TYR A 585 -22.90 17.72 4.52
CA TYR A 585 -23.70 16.94 5.47
C TYR A 585 -23.94 17.60 6.83
N ASP A 586 -22.91 18.26 7.37
CA ASP A 586 -22.92 18.96 8.65
C ASP A 586 -23.48 20.40 8.56
N TYR A 587 -23.96 20.79 7.37
CA TYR A 587 -24.48 22.12 7.08
C TYR A 587 -23.50 23.24 7.48
N TRP A 588 -22.20 22.98 7.35
CA TRP A 588 -21.16 23.94 7.74
C TRP A 588 -21.10 25.11 6.76
N ARG A 589 -21.14 26.36 7.28
CA ARG A 589 -21.10 27.62 6.51
C ARG A 589 -22.00 27.60 5.25
N PRO A 590 -23.34 27.42 5.41
CA PRO A 590 -24.26 27.20 4.30
C PRO A 590 -24.37 28.39 3.34
N ALA A 591 -24.05 29.61 3.79
CA ALA A 591 -24.02 30.79 2.94
C ALA A 591 -22.87 30.79 1.92
N ILE A 592 -21.82 29.99 2.14
CA ILE A 592 -20.69 29.81 1.21
C ILE A 592 -20.94 28.55 0.39
N TYR A 593 -21.11 27.41 1.06
CA TYR A 593 -21.10 26.11 0.41
C TYR A 593 -22.49 25.64 -0.05
N GLY A 594 -23.57 26.22 0.47
CA GLY A 594 -24.91 25.69 0.22
C GLY A 594 -25.01 24.23 0.69
N GLU A 595 -25.76 23.43 -0.08
CA GLU A 595 -25.98 22.01 0.21
C GLU A 595 -24.93 21.10 -0.47
N THR A 596 -24.72 21.21 -1.79
CA THR A 596 -23.94 20.19 -2.55
C THR A 596 -23.33 20.73 -3.84
N SER A 597 -22.41 19.92 -4.41
CA SER A 597 -21.73 20.04 -5.70
C SER A 597 -20.73 21.17 -5.79
N TYR A 598 -21.17 22.37 -6.18
CA TYR A 598 -20.28 23.47 -6.52
C TYR A 598 -20.88 24.82 -6.16
N THR A 599 -20.02 25.74 -5.70
CA THR A 599 -20.42 27.14 -5.49
C THR A 599 -20.51 27.91 -6.81
N ASP A 600 -21.29 29.00 -6.84
CA ASP A 600 -21.32 29.90 -8.01
C ASP A 600 -19.93 30.48 -8.33
N GLN A 601 -19.12 30.76 -7.29
CA GLN A 601 -17.75 31.25 -7.45
C GLN A 601 -16.86 30.21 -8.13
N GLN A 602 -16.99 28.94 -7.75
CA GLN A 602 -16.26 27.82 -8.34
C GLN A 602 -16.65 27.59 -9.80
N ILE A 603 -17.94 27.67 -10.15
CA ILE A 603 -18.40 27.58 -11.54
C ILE A 603 -17.89 28.77 -12.38
N ALA A 604 -17.87 29.98 -11.80
CA ALA A 604 -17.26 31.14 -12.48
C ALA A 604 -15.75 30.96 -12.68
N TRP A 605 -15.04 30.44 -11.68
CA TRP A 605 -13.62 30.09 -11.78
C TRP A 605 -13.38 29.06 -12.88
N LEU A 606 -14.18 27.99 -12.95
CA LEU A 606 -14.09 26.97 -13.99
C LEU A 606 -14.20 27.60 -15.39
N ASN A 607 -15.26 28.39 -15.64
CA ASN A 607 -15.44 29.06 -16.93
C ASN A 607 -14.26 29.96 -17.31
N ASN A 608 -13.72 30.72 -16.35
CA ASN A 608 -12.54 31.54 -16.56
C ASN A 608 -11.32 30.69 -16.91
N THR A 609 -11.07 29.60 -16.18
CA THR A 609 -9.96 28.67 -16.44
C THR A 609 -10.07 28.06 -17.84
N LEU A 610 -11.26 27.56 -18.21
CA LEU A 610 -11.49 26.98 -19.55
C LEU A 610 -11.21 27.99 -20.68
N SER A 611 -11.52 29.27 -20.45
CA SER A 611 -11.28 30.34 -21.42
C SER A 611 -9.80 30.66 -21.66
N LEU A 612 -8.91 30.33 -20.70
CA LEU A 612 -7.45 30.49 -20.86
C LEU A 612 -6.86 29.46 -21.83
N PHE A 613 -7.56 28.35 -22.07
CA PHE A 613 -7.08 27.21 -22.85
C PHE A 613 -8.05 26.84 -24.00
N PRO A 614 -8.36 27.78 -24.92
CA PRO A 614 -9.39 27.57 -25.94
C PRO A 614 -9.07 26.40 -26.88
N ASN A 615 -7.79 26.20 -27.19
CA ASN A 615 -7.31 25.19 -28.13
C ASN A 615 -6.79 23.90 -27.48
N TYR A 616 -6.87 23.78 -26.15
CA TYR A 616 -6.41 22.59 -25.44
C TYR A 616 -7.53 21.58 -25.33
N LYS A 617 -7.14 20.31 -25.24
CA LYS A 617 -7.99 19.24 -24.71
C LYS A 617 -8.27 19.49 -23.24
N LYS A 618 -9.53 19.37 -22.83
CA LYS A 618 -9.98 19.72 -21.48
C LYS A 618 -10.43 18.46 -20.77
N VAL A 619 -9.65 18.06 -19.77
CA VAL A 619 -9.95 16.93 -18.89
C VAL A 619 -10.39 17.47 -17.55
N LEU A 620 -11.62 17.17 -17.15
CA LEU A 620 -12.16 17.49 -15.84
C LEU A 620 -12.08 16.25 -14.96
N PHE A 621 -11.66 16.43 -13.71
CA PHE A 621 -11.73 15.37 -12.70
C PHE A 621 -12.26 15.94 -11.39
N HIS A 622 -13.23 15.25 -10.79
CA HIS A 622 -13.97 15.67 -9.61
C HIS A 622 -14.60 14.45 -8.95
N HIS A 623 -15.03 14.53 -7.69
CA HIS A 623 -15.60 13.37 -7.01
C HIS A 623 -17.03 13.07 -7.49
N TYR A 624 -17.96 14.04 -7.44
CA TYR A 624 -19.34 13.85 -7.94
C TYR A 624 -20.09 15.17 -8.14
N ASP A 625 -21.01 15.22 -9.11
CA ASP A 625 -21.90 16.36 -9.36
C ASP A 625 -23.33 16.01 -8.91
N PHE A 626 -23.63 16.28 -7.64
CA PHE A 626 -24.90 15.94 -6.98
C PHE A 626 -26.11 16.71 -7.54
N LYS A 627 -25.91 17.79 -8.30
CA LYS A 627 -26.97 18.66 -8.83
C LYS A 627 -26.99 18.74 -10.35
N GLU A 628 -26.18 17.93 -11.03
CA GLU A 628 -26.07 17.92 -12.50
C GLU A 628 -25.77 19.32 -13.08
N GLN A 629 -24.89 20.09 -12.42
CA GLN A 629 -24.51 21.44 -12.83
C GLN A 629 -23.53 21.47 -14.01
N LEU A 630 -22.79 20.37 -14.26
CA LEU A 630 -21.73 20.30 -15.25
C LEU A 630 -22.22 19.77 -16.60
N PHE A 631 -22.63 20.68 -17.47
CA PHE A 631 -22.98 20.35 -18.86
C PHE A 631 -21.72 20.30 -19.75
N LEU A 632 -21.11 19.11 -19.88
CA LEU A 632 -19.79 18.95 -20.54
C LEU A 632 -19.70 19.55 -21.94
N SER A 633 -20.74 19.36 -22.77
CA SER A 633 -20.75 19.86 -24.16
C SER A 633 -20.73 21.39 -24.23
N SER A 634 -21.44 22.09 -23.33
CA SER A 634 -21.43 23.56 -23.30
C SER A 634 -20.13 24.12 -22.71
N LEU A 635 -19.50 23.36 -21.79
CA LEU A 635 -18.20 23.71 -21.22
C LEU A 635 -17.03 23.39 -22.16
N GLY A 636 -17.27 22.63 -23.24
CA GLY A 636 -16.22 22.16 -24.15
C GLY A 636 -15.23 21.20 -23.48
N ILE A 637 -15.70 20.42 -22.50
CA ILE A 637 -14.94 19.36 -21.84
C ILE A 637 -14.88 18.14 -22.76
N ASP A 638 -13.68 17.60 -22.99
CA ASP A 638 -13.47 16.40 -23.82
C ASP A 638 -13.68 15.09 -23.01
N LEU A 639 -13.28 15.12 -21.73
CA LEU A 639 -13.32 13.98 -20.81
C LEU A 639 -13.59 14.48 -19.38
N SER A 640 -14.62 13.95 -18.73
CA SER A 640 -14.85 14.08 -17.28
C SER A 640 -14.68 12.72 -16.60
N LEU A 641 -13.92 12.69 -15.51
CA LEU A 641 -13.62 11.51 -14.69
C LEU A 641 -14.10 11.76 -13.25
N TRP A 642 -14.87 10.82 -12.71
CA TRP A 642 -15.47 10.96 -11.37
C TRP A 642 -15.70 9.63 -10.64
N GLY A 643 -16.14 9.70 -9.38
CA GLY A 643 -16.23 8.58 -8.44
C GLY A 643 -17.56 8.46 -7.70
N HIS A 644 -17.52 8.31 -6.37
CA HIS A 644 -18.66 8.38 -5.43
C HIS A 644 -19.63 7.19 -5.43
N ILE A 645 -19.99 6.68 -6.61
CA ILE A 645 -21.04 5.65 -6.74
C ILE A 645 -20.50 4.21 -6.64
N HIS A 646 -19.21 4.05 -6.34
CA HIS A 646 -18.49 2.77 -6.21
C HIS A 646 -18.68 1.81 -7.40
N SER A 647 -19.00 2.34 -8.57
CA SER A 647 -19.36 1.54 -9.75
C SER A 647 -19.02 2.29 -11.04
N ASN A 648 -18.90 1.56 -12.14
CA ASN A 648 -18.66 2.17 -13.44
C ASN A 648 -19.95 2.79 -13.98
N ASN A 649 -19.85 4.01 -14.51
CA ASN A 649 -20.94 4.68 -15.23
C ASN A 649 -20.39 5.44 -16.45
N GLY A 650 -21.26 5.68 -17.43
CA GLY A 650 -20.91 6.33 -18.69
C GLY A 650 -20.49 5.37 -19.79
N SER A 651 -20.12 5.93 -20.94
CA SER A 651 -19.75 5.18 -22.15
C SER A 651 -18.37 5.58 -22.63
N ILE A 652 -17.46 4.62 -22.74
CA ILE A 652 -16.12 4.80 -23.34
C ILE A 652 -16.16 4.96 -24.87
N TYR A 653 -17.35 4.87 -25.47
CA TYR A 653 -17.58 5.01 -26.91
C TYR A 653 -18.31 6.29 -27.29
N THR A 654 -18.76 7.08 -26.31
CA THR A 654 -19.58 8.28 -26.54
C THR A 654 -18.81 9.52 -26.10
N TYR A 655 -18.52 10.40 -27.05
CA TYR A 655 -17.83 11.67 -26.84
C TYR A 655 -18.84 12.83 -26.66
N PRO A 656 -18.62 13.81 -25.75
CA PRO A 656 -17.53 13.86 -24.78
C PRO A 656 -17.69 12.76 -23.73
N TYR A 657 -16.56 12.24 -23.25
CA TYR A 657 -16.58 11.14 -22.31
C TYR A 657 -16.97 11.65 -20.92
N ASN A 658 -17.98 11.04 -20.30
CA ASN A 658 -18.39 11.31 -18.93
C ASN A 658 -18.38 10.00 -18.16
N LEU A 659 -17.40 9.78 -17.29
CA LEU A 659 -17.02 8.44 -16.87
C LEU A 659 -16.81 8.33 -15.37
N ALA A 660 -17.64 7.51 -14.71
CA ALA A 660 -17.36 7.04 -13.36
C ALA A 660 -16.47 5.81 -13.39
N THR A 661 -15.52 5.75 -12.46
CA THR A 661 -14.67 4.57 -12.23
C THR A 661 -15.12 3.86 -10.96
N ARG A 662 -15.18 2.52 -11.00
CA ARG A 662 -15.46 1.69 -9.83
C ARG A 662 -14.41 1.95 -8.73
N SER A 663 -14.82 1.86 -7.47
CA SER A 663 -13.98 2.22 -6.31
C SER A 663 -12.73 1.34 -6.20
N VAL A 664 -11.71 1.88 -5.53
CA VAL A 664 -10.54 1.11 -5.12
C VAL A 664 -10.88 0.19 -3.94
N CYS A 665 -11.66 0.68 -2.97
CA CYS A 665 -12.05 -0.05 -1.77
C CYS A 665 -13.00 -1.24 -2.05
N ASP A 666 -13.59 -1.82 -0.99
CA ASP A 666 -14.56 -2.91 -1.07
C ASP A 666 -14.03 -4.21 -1.72
N GLY A 667 -12.71 -4.40 -1.75
CA GLY A 667 -12.07 -5.51 -2.45
C GLY A 667 -12.11 -5.36 -3.97
N ASN A 668 -12.63 -4.23 -4.49
CA ASN A 668 -12.76 -4.00 -5.92
C ASN A 668 -11.38 -3.84 -6.56
N ARG A 669 -10.49 -3.04 -5.96
CA ARG A 669 -9.13 -2.77 -6.47
C ARG A 669 -9.13 -2.30 -7.91
N ALA A 670 -10.11 -1.45 -8.23
CA ALA A 670 -10.38 -1.03 -9.58
C ALA A 670 -9.62 0.24 -9.92
N TYR A 671 -9.21 0.35 -11.18
CA TYR A 671 -8.61 1.57 -11.73
C TYR A 671 -8.84 1.63 -13.24
N ARG A 672 -8.80 2.85 -13.80
CA ARG A 672 -9.01 3.08 -15.23
C ARG A 672 -7.78 3.67 -15.88
N VAL A 673 -7.39 3.09 -17.02
CA VAL A 673 -6.29 3.60 -17.85
C VAL A 673 -6.86 4.47 -18.96
N ILE A 674 -6.29 5.66 -19.14
CA ILE A 674 -6.57 6.55 -20.26
C ILE A 674 -5.30 6.64 -21.11
N ARG A 675 -5.40 6.19 -22.36
CA ARG A 675 -4.32 6.33 -23.34
C ARG A 675 -4.41 7.68 -24.02
N VAL A 676 -3.28 8.36 -24.10
CA VAL A 676 -3.13 9.60 -24.84
C VAL A 676 -2.17 9.35 -26.00
N ASN A 677 -2.66 9.56 -27.22
CA ASN A 677 -1.84 9.52 -28.43
C ASN A 677 -1.95 10.88 -29.13
N ASN A 678 -0.89 11.68 -29.04
CA ASN A 678 -0.89 13.11 -29.34
C ASN A 678 -1.97 13.84 -28.54
N GLU A 679 -3.05 14.27 -29.20
CA GLU A 679 -4.18 14.97 -28.56
C GLU A 679 -5.42 14.06 -28.42
N GLN A 680 -5.34 12.79 -28.82
CA GLN A 680 -6.46 11.86 -28.74
C GLN A 680 -6.50 11.18 -27.37
N LEU A 681 -7.57 11.44 -26.62
CA LEU A 681 -7.91 10.76 -25.36
C LEU A 681 -8.70 9.49 -25.67
N THR A 682 -8.20 8.34 -25.22
CA THR A 682 -8.86 7.03 -25.38
C THR A 682 -8.99 6.37 -24.01
N PRO A 683 -10.12 6.51 -23.32
CA PRO A 683 -10.37 5.79 -22.07
C PRO A 683 -10.60 4.31 -22.35
N TYR A 684 -9.98 3.44 -21.56
CA TYR A 684 -10.28 2.01 -21.57
C TYR A 684 -11.38 1.65 -20.57
N ALA A 685 -11.90 0.43 -20.69
CA ALA A 685 -12.70 -0.15 -19.63
C ALA A 685 -11.88 -0.24 -18.33
N THR A 686 -12.55 -0.08 -17.19
CA THR A 686 -11.93 -0.27 -15.87
C THR A 686 -11.35 -1.67 -15.76
N ILE A 687 -10.12 -1.74 -15.24
CA ILE A 687 -9.40 -2.98 -14.93
C ILE A 687 -9.14 -3.07 -13.43
N TYR A 688 -8.57 -4.19 -12.98
CA TYR A 688 -8.53 -4.54 -11.56
C TYR A 688 -7.18 -5.15 -11.21
N ALA A 689 -6.61 -4.80 -10.06
CA ALA A 689 -5.37 -5.43 -9.56
C ALA A 689 -5.57 -6.92 -9.18
N GLY A 690 -6.83 -7.38 -9.16
CA GLY A 690 -7.21 -8.77 -8.89
C GLY A 690 -7.49 -9.01 -7.41
N ALA A 691 -8.22 -10.10 -7.13
CA ALA A 691 -8.68 -10.43 -5.77
C ALA A 691 -7.55 -10.62 -4.75
N THR A 692 -6.32 -10.86 -5.20
CA THR A 692 -5.10 -10.93 -4.36
C THR A 692 -4.02 -9.90 -4.72
N GLY A 693 -4.29 -8.98 -5.65
CA GLY A 693 -3.32 -7.94 -6.06
C GLY A 693 -2.21 -8.44 -6.97
N ASN A 694 -2.43 -9.55 -7.70
CA ASN A 694 -1.41 -10.22 -8.51
C ASN A 694 -1.71 -10.23 -10.01
N ASN A 695 -2.65 -9.40 -10.49
CA ASN A 695 -2.94 -9.33 -11.93
C ASN A 695 -1.80 -8.70 -12.73
N LEU A 696 -1.02 -7.80 -12.12
CA LEU A 696 0.27 -7.37 -12.65
C LEU A 696 1.32 -7.53 -11.54
N SER A 697 2.29 -8.41 -11.75
CA SER A 697 3.28 -8.72 -10.73
C SER A 697 4.68 -8.90 -11.30
N VAL A 698 5.68 -8.68 -10.44
CA VAL A 698 7.09 -8.86 -10.78
C VAL A 698 7.77 -9.75 -9.74
N GLN A 699 8.52 -10.74 -10.22
CA GLN A 699 9.33 -11.63 -9.39
C GLN A 699 10.79 -11.53 -9.82
N PHE A 700 11.68 -11.28 -8.87
CA PHE A 700 13.11 -11.11 -9.13
C PHE A 700 13.93 -12.33 -8.72
N TYR A 701 14.92 -12.68 -9.55
CA TYR A 701 15.81 -13.82 -9.39
C TYR A 701 17.26 -13.44 -9.72
N PRO A 702 18.20 -13.48 -8.75
CA PRO A 702 17.95 -13.50 -7.31
C PRO A 702 17.22 -12.21 -6.85
N SER A 703 16.98 -12.07 -5.55
CA SER A 703 16.26 -10.93 -4.99
C SER A 703 16.84 -9.57 -5.40
N ASN A 704 15.98 -8.60 -5.66
CA ASN A 704 16.33 -7.26 -6.14
C ASN A 704 16.76 -6.30 -5.01
N TYR A 705 17.74 -6.71 -4.20
CA TYR A 705 18.19 -5.96 -3.02
C TYR A 705 19.62 -5.41 -3.13
N GLY A 706 20.17 -5.30 -4.34
CA GLY A 706 21.49 -4.68 -4.55
C GLY A 706 22.69 -5.57 -4.27
N VAL A 707 22.53 -6.89 -4.41
CA VAL A 707 23.50 -7.89 -3.91
C VAL A 707 24.11 -8.74 -5.02
N ALA A 708 23.39 -8.87 -6.13
CA ALA A 708 23.79 -9.65 -7.27
C ALA A 708 24.26 -8.73 -8.40
N ASP A 709 25.31 -9.15 -9.08
CA ASP A 709 25.80 -8.52 -10.31
C ASP A 709 24.91 -8.84 -11.53
N SER A 710 24.00 -9.80 -11.40
CA SER A 710 22.96 -10.11 -12.39
C SER A 710 21.62 -10.37 -11.71
N VAL A 711 20.57 -9.67 -12.15
CA VAL A 711 19.21 -9.82 -11.64
C VAL A 711 18.24 -9.99 -12.82
N LYS A 712 17.41 -11.03 -12.76
CA LYS A 712 16.34 -11.32 -13.71
C LYS A 712 14.98 -11.02 -13.08
N ALA A 713 14.16 -10.23 -13.73
CA ALA A 713 12.75 -10.06 -13.41
C ALA A 713 11.87 -10.90 -14.34
N ILE A 714 10.92 -11.64 -13.78
CA ILE A 714 9.79 -12.24 -14.49
C ILE A 714 8.57 -11.38 -14.19
N ILE A 715 7.96 -10.82 -15.23
CA ILE A 715 6.79 -9.95 -15.13
C ILE A 715 5.59 -10.71 -15.66
N ILE A 716 4.54 -10.83 -14.86
CA ILE A 716 3.28 -11.46 -15.25
C ILE A 716 2.25 -10.35 -15.40
N ASN A 717 1.77 -10.15 -16.62
CA ASN A 717 0.68 -9.22 -16.94
C ASN A 717 -0.57 -10.03 -17.32
N ASN A 718 -1.45 -10.28 -16.35
CA ASN A 718 -2.77 -10.87 -16.56
C ASN A 718 -3.84 -9.80 -16.87
N GLN A 719 -3.45 -8.54 -17.06
CA GLN A 719 -4.38 -7.51 -17.50
C GLN A 719 -4.74 -7.72 -18.98
N PRO A 720 -5.97 -7.36 -19.39
CA PRO A 720 -6.38 -7.37 -20.79
C PRO A 720 -5.72 -6.26 -21.61
N LEU A 721 -4.94 -5.38 -20.98
CA LEU A 721 -4.25 -4.25 -21.62
C LEU A 721 -2.74 -4.52 -21.74
N ALA A 722 -2.14 -3.95 -22.78
CA ALA A 722 -0.71 -3.90 -22.97
C ALA A 722 -0.15 -2.55 -22.52
N PHE A 723 1.09 -2.55 -22.02
CA PHE A 723 1.78 -1.37 -21.51
C PHE A 723 3.18 -1.27 -22.13
N GLU A 724 3.37 -0.43 -23.14
CA GLU A 724 4.62 -0.36 -23.90
C GLU A 724 5.73 0.43 -23.18
N ASN A 725 5.37 1.20 -22.16
CA ASN A 725 6.25 2.10 -21.42
C ASN A 725 6.33 1.78 -19.92
N ALA A 726 6.01 0.54 -19.51
CA ALA A 726 6.18 0.10 -18.13
C ALA A 726 7.64 0.29 -17.68
N GLN A 727 7.85 0.50 -16.39
CA GLN A 727 9.19 0.75 -15.83
C GLN A 727 9.45 -0.15 -14.64
N LEU A 728 10.63 -0.75 -14.61
CA LEU A 728 11.14 -1.49 -13.46
C LEU A 728 12.44 -0.86 -12.97
N LYS A 729 12.62 -0.88 -11.65
CA LYS A 729 13.87 -0.49 -11.00
C LYS A 729 14.62 -1.75 -10.56
N PHE A 730 15.83 -1.93 -11.08
CA PHE A 730 16.73 -3.00 -10.66
C PHE A 730 17.77 -2.41 -9.70
N ILE A 731 17.79 -2.90 -8.46
CA ILE A 731 18.72 -2.49 -7.42
C ILE A 731 19.96 -3.37 -7.55
N MET A 732 21.07 -2.74 -7.94
CA MET A 732 22.36 -3.38 -8.20
C MET A 732 23.40 -2.92 -7.16
N PRO A 733 24.45 -3.70 -6.90
CA PRO A 733 25.55 -3.28 -6.02
C PRO A 733 26.14 -1.93 -6.43
N GLN A 734 26.53 -1.12 -5.45
CA GLN A 734 27.17 0.17 -5.70
C GLN A 734 28.57 -0.03 -6.29
N ARG A 735 28.73 0.28 -7.58
CA ARG A 735 29.98 0.16 -8.35
C ARG A 735 30.04 1.22 -9.44
N ASP A 736 31.24 1.58 -9.88
CA ASP A 736 31.44 2.50 -11.01
C ASP A 736 31.40 1.76 -12.35
N THR A 737 30.42 0.87 -12.57
CA THR A 737 30.35 0.00 -13.75
C THR A 737 29.16 0.28 -14.67
N GLY A 738 29.22 -0.25 -15.89
CA GLY A 738 28.12 -0.29 -16.85
C GLY A 738 27.23 -1.53 -16.71
N TYR A 739 26.06 -1.47 -17.35
CA TYR A 739 25.05 -2.54 -17.31
C TYR A 739 24.57 -2.93 -18.70
N ASN A 740 24.42 -4.24 -18.92
CA ASN A 740 23.73 -4.80 -20.07
C ASN A 740 22.31 -5.18 -19.67
N VAL A 741 21.34 -4.88 -20.54
CA VAL A 741 19.93 -5.21 -20.33
C VAL A 741 19.42 -6.08 -21.47
N SER A 742 18.74 -7.17 -21.12
CA SER A 742 17.98 -8.00 -22.06
C SER A 742 16.49 -7.96 -21.73
N GLY A 743 15.63 -8.03 -22.76
CA GLY A 743 14.16 -7.96 -22.59
C GLY A 743 13.59 -6.57 -22.28
N GLY A 744 14.43 -5.54 -22.17
CA GLY A 744 14.03 -4.16 -21.91
C GLY A 744 15.07 -3.15 -22.42
N THR A 745 14.87 -1.87 -22.11
CA THR A 745 15.80 -0.77 -22.44
C THR A 745 16.22 -0.05 -21.16
N LEU A 746 17.52 0.00 -20.87
CA LEU A 746 18.06 0.83 -19.80
C LEU A 746 17.86 2.31 -20.15
N THR A 747 17.15 3.06 -19.32
CA THR A 747 16.85 4.49 -19.55
C THR A 747 17.77 5.41 -18.77
N GLN A 748 18.14 5.02 -17.55
CA GLN A 748 19.07 5.74 -16.69
C GLN A 748 19.60 4.83 -15.57
N VAL A 749 20.67 5.27 -14.89
CA VAL A 749 21.20 4.63 -13.68
C VAL A 749 21.37 5.69 -12.61
N ASP A 750 20.72 5.52 -11.46
CA ASP A 750 21.00 6.35 -10.28
C ASP A 750 22.09 5.70 -9.42
N LYS A 751 23.26 6.34 -9.37
CA LYS A 751 24.42 5.91 -8.56
C LYS A 751 24.59 6.68 -7.24
N SER A 752 23.56 7.42 -6.81
CA SER A 752 23.69 8.38 -5.69
C SER A 752 23.29 7.86 -4.32
N GLY A 753 22.63 6.72 -4.28
CA GLY A 753 22.31 6.02 -3.05
C GLY A 753 23.43 5.07 -2.61
N ASN A 754 23.07 4.15 -1.73
CA ASN A 754 23.92 3.03 -1.31
C ASN A 754 23.96 1.88 -2.35
N TYR A 755 23.19 2.01 -3.43
CA TYR A 755 23.04 1.06 -4.51
C TYR A 755 22.97 1.80 -5.84
N ASN A 756 23.27 1.10 -6.92
CA ASN A 756 22.99 1.58 -8.27
C ASN A 756 21.57 1.14 -8.64
N ILE A 757 20.69 2.09 -8.95
CA ILE A 757 19.32 1.81 -9.39
C ILE A 757 19.28 1.90 -10.92
N CYS A 758 19.12 0.77 -11.59
CA CYS A 758 18.97 0.69 -13.04
C CYS A 758 17.49 0.79 -13.41
N TYR A 759 17.13 1.84 -14.14
CA TYR A 759 15.77 2.08 -14.61
C TYR A 759 15.61 1.43 -15.97
N VAL A 760 14.71 0.45 -16.06
CA VAL A 760 14.51 -0.33 -17.28
C VAL A 760 13.10 -0.15 -17.76
N ARG A 761 12.95 0.42 -18.96
CA ARG A 761 11.68 0.45 -19.68
C ARG A 761 11.41 -0.92 -20.30
N VAL A 762 10.20 -1.41 -20.12
CA VAL A 762 9.74 -2.73 -20.56
C VAL A 762 8.44 -2.57 -21.33
N SER A 763 8.27 -3.35 -22.40
CA SER A 763 6.98 -3.44 -23.10
C SER A 763 6.28 -4.72 -22.68
N LEU A 764 5.13 -4.58 -22.01
CA LEU A 764 4.33 -5.69 -21.50
C LEU A 764 3.14 -5.93 -22.43
N SER A 765 3.02 -7.12 -22.99
CA SER A 765 1.83 -7.50 -23.76
C SER A 765 0.68 -7.88 -22.82
N ALA A 766 -0.56 -7.69 -23.25
CA ALA A 766 -1.74 -8.15 -22.51
C ALA A 766 -1.71 -9.67 -22.32
N ASN A 767 -2.16 -10.17 -21.16
CA ASN A 767 -2.24 -11.59 -20.82
C ASN A 767 -0.94 -12.36 -21.15
N SER A 768 0.21 -11.84 -20.73
CA SER A 768 1.51 -12.38 -21.09
C SER A 768 2.51 -12.38 -19.93
N THR A 769 3.51 -13.24 -20.04
CA THR A 769 4.69 -13.23 -19.17
C THR A 769 5.89 -12.69 -19.96
N SER A 770 6.62 -11.76 -19.37
CA SER A 770 7.84 -11.17 -19.92
C SER A 770 9.02 -11.44 -19.00
N THR A 771 10.24 -11.40 -19.55
CA THR A 771 11.47 -11.57 -18.77
C THR A 771 12.45 -10.48 -19.14
N VAL A 772 13.02 -9.84 -18.11
CA VAL A 772 14.01 -8.77 -18.23
C VAL A 772 15.20 -9.15 -17.37
N THR A 773 16.41 -9.00 -17.88
CA THR A 773 17.62 -9.23 -17.08
C THR A 773 18.53 -8.00 -17.16
N VAL A 774 19.05 -7.59 -16.01
CA VAL A 774 20.14 -6.61 -15.89
C VAL A 774 21.38 -7.33 -15.40
N THR A 775 22.49 -7.18 -16.12
CA THR A 775 23.78 -7.79 -15.77
C THR A 775 24.88 -6.73 -15.84
N GLU A 776 25.70 -6.65 -14.80
CA GLU A 776 26.92 -5.85 -14.77
C GLU A 776 27.87 -6.31 -15.87
N ASN A 777 28.45 -5.36 -16.62
CA ASN A 777 29.31 -5.68 -17.77
C ASN A 777 30.81 -5.42 -17.54
N GLY A 778 31.18 -5.01 -16.33
CA GLY A 778 32.57 -4.84 -15.89
C GLY A 778 33.34 -3.67 -16.54
N VAL A 779 32.67 -2.82 -17.32
CA VAL A 779 33.28 -1.61 -17.91
C VAL A 779 33.11 -0.46 -16.93
N GLU A 780 34.21 0.14 -16.48
CA GLU A 780 34.14 1.31 -15.61
C GLU A 780 33.52 2.51 -16.35
N ILE A 781 32.49 3.10 -15.77
CA ILE A 781 31.87 4.34 -16.23
C ILE A 781 31.92 5.34 -15.07
N SER A 782 32.86 6.28 -15.17
CA SER A 782 32.92 7.42 -14.26
C SER A 782 31.74 8.34 -14.54
N ASP A 783 30.68 8.24 -13.75
CA ASP A 783 29.73 9.35 -13.62
C ASP A 783 30.26 10.26 -12.51
N PRO A 784 30.36 11.58 -12.74
CA PRO A 784 30.65 12.49 -11.65
C PRO A 784 29.47 12.45 -10.67
N VAL A 785 29.64 11.72 -9.57
CA VAL A 785 28.69 11.68 -8.45
C VAL A 785 28.64 13.09 -7.84
N GLN A 786 27.70 13.91 -8.31
CA GLN A 786 27.40 15.22 -7.73
C GLN A 786 26.49 15.01 -6.50
N VAL A 787 26.95 14.25 -5.51
CA VAL A 787 26.29 14.23 -4.19
C VAL A 787 26.74 15.50 -3.48
N PRO A 788 25.83 16.44 -3.15
CA PRO A 788 26.16 17.60 -2.35
C PRO A 788 26.66 17.11 -0.99
N VAL A 789 27.81 17.59 -0.58
CA VAL A 789 28.41 17.15 0.67
C VAL A 789 27.68 17.82 1.84
N VAL A 790 26.80 17.08 2.51
CA VAL A 790 26.03 17.58 3.66
C VAL A 790 26.98 18.17 4.70
N PHE A 791 26.73 19.41 5.13
CA PHE A 791 27.53 20.04 6.16
C PHE A 791 27.54 19.16 7.42
N THR A 792 28.71 18.67 7.83
CA THR A 792 28.84 17.65 8.87
C THR A 792 30.07 17.92 9.72
N ILE A 793 29.95 17.75 11.05
CA ILE A 793 31.12 17.62 11.92
C ILE A 793 31.56 16.15 11.86
N LYS A 794 32.70 15.87 11.21
CA LYS A 794 33.26 14.51 11.13
C LYS A 794 33.87 14.03 12.43
N SER A 795 34.56 14.93 13.14
CA SER A 795 35.24 14.57 14.38
C SER A 795 35.52 15.79 15.25
N VAL A 796 35.64 15.56 16.55
CA VAL A 796 36.14 16.51 17.55
C VAL A 796 37.34 15.89 18.24
N TYR A 797 38.52 16.50 18.11
CA TYR A 797 39.77 15.97 18.67
C TYR A 797 40.61 17.05 19.38
N PRO A 798 41.14 16.79 20.59
CA PRO A 798 40.91 15.58 21.40
C PRO A 798 39.51 15.55 22.03
N ASN A 799 39.04 14.37 22.39
CA ASN A 799 37.86 14.18 23.24
C ASN A 799 38.15 12.98 24.17
N PRO A 800 38.46 13.19 25.46
CA PRO A 800 38.25 14.43 26.25
C PRO A 800 39.21 15.58 25.89
N LEU A 801 38.75 16.82 26.04
CA LEU A 801 39.56 18.04 25.86
C LEU A 801 39.69 18.84 27.16
N VAL A 802 40.78 19.58 27.30
CA VAL A 802 41.01 20.47 28.45
C VAL A 802 40.57 21.90 28.14
N LYS A 803 41.08 22.46 27.03
CA LYS A 803 40.85 23.86 26.65
C LYS A 803 40.73 24.06 25.14
N GLN A 804 41.53 23.36 24.36
CA GLN A 804 41.52 23.44 22.91
C GLN A 804 40.93 22.17 22.31
N GLY A 805 40.08 22.35 21.31
CA GLY A 805 39.56 21.29 20.46
C GLY A 805 39.73 21.65 19.00
N ASN A 806 39.82 20.62 18.15
CA ASN A 806 39.78 20.75 16.71
C ASN A 806 38.55 20.03 16.18
N LEU A 807 37.83 20.69 15.29
CA LEU A 807 36.71 20.16 14.54
C LEU A 807 37.20 19.83 13.14
N GLN A 808 36.96 18.60 12.70
CA GLN A 808 36.98 18.27 11.28
C GLN A 808 35.55 18.48 10.80
N VAL A 809 35.34 19.45 9.91
CA VAL A 809 34.03 19.70 9.30
C VAL A 809 34.12 19.45 7.81
N ILE A 810 33.02 19.02 7.20
CA ILE A 810 32.89 18.95 5.75
C ILE A 810 31.70 19.79 5.34
N SER A 811 31.83 20.52 4.23
CA SER A 811 30.81 21.41 3.71
C SER A 811 30.70 21.33 2.18
N ASP A 812 29.50 21.49 1.62
CA ASP A 812 29.27 21.67 0.18
C ASP A 812 29.52 23.11 -0.30
N LYS A 813 29.67 24.07 0.62
CA LYS A 813 29.86 25.50 0.32
C LYS A 813 30.82 26.17 1.29
N THR A 814 31.34 27.32 0.89
CA THR A 814 32.17 28.17 1.77
C THR A 814 31.26 28.89 2.78
N PHE A 815 31.59 28.79 4.07
CA PHE A 815 30.94 29.59 5.12
C PHE A 815 31.88 30.71 5.56
N PRO A 816 31.49 32.00 5.44
CA PRO A 816 32.32 33.10 5.93
C PRO A 816 32.46 33.05 7.46
N GLU A 817 31.40 32.65 8.17
CA GLU A 817 31.34 32.53 9.62
C GLU A 817 30.38 31.38 10.03
N LEU A 818 30.73 30.62 11.06
CA LEU A 818 29.87 29.62 11.72
C LEU A 818 29.91 29.79 13.23
N HIS A 819 28.77 29.59 13.90
CA HIS A 819 28.67 29.77 15.35
C HIS A 819 28.65 28.43 16.08
N LEU A 820 29.79 28.06 16.64
CA LEU A 820 29.91 26.90 17.51
C LEU A 820 29.17 27.17 18.83
N GLN A 821 28.25 26.30 19.22
CA GLN A 821 27.47 26.40 20.46
C GLN A 821 27.73 25.19 21.35
N LEU A 822 27.89 25.45 22.64
CA LEU A 822 28.05 24.44 23.68
C LEU A 822 26.87 24.46 24.65
N PHE A 823 26.31 23.29 24.93
CA PHE A 823 25.17 23.09 25.81
C PHE A 823 25.52 22.14 26.96
N ASN A 824 24.96 22.39 28.13
CA ASN A 824 25.03 21.45 29.26
C ASN A 824 23.98 20.33 29.13
N LEU A 825 24.01 19.34 30.04
CA LEU A 825 23.06 18.21 30.06
C LEU A 825 21.59 18.62 30.26
N ARG A 826 21.31 19.86 30.68
CA ARG A 826 19.96 20.42 30.80
C ARG A 826 19.50 21.16 29.53
N GLY A 827 20.28 21.10 28.45
CA GLY A 827 20.00 21.80 27.20
C GLY A 827 20.21 23.32 27.26
N GLN A 828 20.88 23.83 28.31
CA GLN A 828 21.15 25.27 28.44
C GLN A 828 22.42 25.63 27.66
N LEU A 829 22.36 26.69 26.86
CA LEU A 829 23.52 27.26 26.17
C LEU A 829 24.48 27.87 27.20
N ILE A 830 25.74 27.45 27.18
CA ILE A 830 26.75 27.90 28.15
C ILE A 830 27.97 28.56 27.50
N TYR A 831 28.18 28.36 26.20
CA TYR A 831 29.27 28.98 25.45
C TYR A 831 28.93 29.05 23.95
N GLN A 832 29.44 30.09 23.29
CA GLN A 832 29.35 30.24 21.84
C GLN A 832 30.62 30.91 21.28
N GLU A 833 31.14 30.40 20.16
CA GLU A 833 32.29 30.96 19.44
C GLU A 833 31.95 31.14 17.96
N CYS A 834 32.45 32.19 17.31
CA CYS A 834 32.38 32.36 15.86
C CYS A 834 33.68 31.86 15.22
N LEU A 835 33.58 30.85 14.36
CA LEU A 835 34.67 30.25 13.62
C LEU A 835 34.67 30.72 12.16
N LYS A 836 35.85 30.98 11.61
CA LYS A 836 36.06 31.50 10.25
C LYS A 836 36.94 30.54 9.43
N GLY A 837 36.92 30.70 8.11
CA GLY A 837 37.83 29.98 7.21
C GLY A 837 37.34 28.60 6.79
N ILE A 838 36.02 28.39 6.72
CA ILE A 838 35.43 27.13 6.24
C ILE A 838 35.29 27.19 4.73
N SER A 839 36.10 26.40 4.03
CA SER A 839 35.97 26.23 2.58
C SER A 839 34.99 25.11 2.24
N GLN A 840 34.48 25.14 1.01
CA GLN A 840 33.90 23.96 0.39
C GLN A 840 34.88 22.77 0.47
N GLY A 841 34.38 21.58 0.81
CA GLY A 841 35.16 20.39 1.12
C GLY A 841 35.43 20.23 2.62
N GLU A 842 36.54 19.58 2.96
CA GLU A 842 36.95 19.36 4.35
C GLU A 842 37.71 20.57 4.90
N SER A 843 37.35 21.02 6.10
CA SER A 843 38.00 22.10 6.84
C SER A 843 38.33 21.65 8.26
N HIS A 844 39.48 22.09 8.78
CA HIS A 844 39.87 21.87 10.17
C HIS A 844 39.79 23.18 10.95
N LEU A 845 38.96 23.21 11.99
CA LEU A 845 38.69 24.41 12.77
C LEU A 845 39.13 24.21 14.21
N SER A 846 39.98 25.09 14.72
CA SER A 846 40.33 25.11 16.14
C SER A 846 39.40 26.03 16.91
N PHE A 847 39.02 25.63 18.12
CA PHE A 847 38.21 26.42 19.05
C PHE A 847 38.82 26.37 20.45
N THR A 848 38.59 27.43 21.25
CA THR A 848 39.18 27.54 22.60
C THR A 848 38.12 27.84 23.64
N LEU A 849 37.92 26.89 24.55
CA LEU A 849 36.93 26.97 25.62
C LEU A 849 37.39 27.90 26.76
N PRO A 850 36.46 28.60 27.43
CA PRO A 850 36.77 29.49 28.55
C PRO A 850 37.09 28.70 29.82
N ASP A 851 37.97 29.26 30.66
CA ASP A 851 38.44 28.64 31.90
C ASP A 851 37.32 28.46 32.96
N SER A 852 36.17 29.11 32.78
CA SER A 852 35.02 29.05 33.68
C SER A 852 34.17 27.78 33.55
N LEU A 853 34.42 26.93 32.55
CA LEU A 853 33.64 25.71 32.36
C LEU A 853 34.11 24.61 33.33
N ALA A 854 33.15 24.01 34.05
CA ALA A 854 33.42 22.88 34.94
C ALA A 854 33.74 21.60 34.15
N SER A 855 34.51 20.68 34.74
CA SER A 855 34.68 19.34 34.18
C SER A 855 33.33 18.63 34.03
N GLY A 856 33.05 18.02 32.88
CA GLY A 856 31.76 17.39 32.64
C GLY A 856 31.47 17.04 31.18
N ILE A 857 30.29 16.46 30.96
CA ILE A 857 29.77 16.13 29.63
C ILE A 857 29.01 17.34 29.08
N TYR A 858 29.29 17.68 27.84
CA TYR A 858 28.65 18.77 27.11
C TYR A 858 28.27 18.34 25.70
N PHE A 859 27.36 19.10 25.10
CA PHE A 859 26.89 18.90 23.74
C PHE A 859 27.27 20.08 22.86
N LEU A 860 27.88 19.80 21.73
CA LEU A 860 28.43 20.75 20.78
C LEU A 860 27.63 20.67 19.47
N ARG A 861 27.25 21.82 18.92
CA ARG A 861 26.63 21.94 17.59
C ARG A 861 26.95 23.28 16.95
N PHE A 862 26.67 23.44 15.66
CA PHE A 862 26.64 24.76 15.04
C PHE A 862 25.24 25.37 15.14
N ARG A 863 25.13 26.70 15.23
CA ARG A 863 23.83 27.38 15.22
C ARG A 863 23.13 27.21 13.86
N GLU A 864 23.94 27.21 12.81
CA GLU A 864 23.55 27.12 11.40
C GLU A 864 23.13 25.69 11.02
N ASP A 865 23.52 24.69 11.81
CA ASP A 865 23.07 23.30 11.67
C ASP A 865 22.56 22.76 13.01
N LYS A 866 21.23 22.67 13.13
CA LYS A 866 20.56 22.18 14.34
C LYS A 866 20.41 20.66 14.39
N THR A 867 20.77 19.96 13.31
CA THR A 867 20.50 18.53 13.15
C THR A 867 21.59 17.65 13.75
N GLN A 868 22.83 18.13 13.82
CA GLN A 868 23.96 17.37 14.37
C GLN A 868 24.39 17.87 15.75
N ILE A 869 24.41 16.96 16.73
CA ILE A 869 24.87 17.21 18.09
C ILE A 869 26.01 16.26 18.43
N HIS A 870 27.15 16.79 18.85
CA HIS A 870 28.33 16.02 19.23
C HIS A 870 28.55 16.06 20.74
N LYS A 871 28.69 14.89 21.35
CA LYS A 871 29.02 14.77 22.77
C LYS A 871 30.52 14.96 22.99
N ILE A 872 30.90 15.90 23.87
CA ILE A 872 32.28 16.14 24.26
C ILE A 872 32.45 16.04 25.78
N LEU A 873 33.64 15.62 26.23
CA LEU A 873 34.01 15.61 27.64
C LEU A 873 35.06 16.69 27.90
N ILE A 874 34.75 17.64 28.79
CA ILE A 874 35.69 18.67 29.23
C ILE A 874 36.34 18.24 30.54
N LEU A 875 37.66 18.34 30.63
CA LEU A 875 38.45 18.10 31.84
C LEU A 875 39.16 19.39 32.26
N GLN A 876 38.91 19.90 33.46
CA GLN A 876 39.80 20.89 34.05
C GLN A 876 41.14 20.23 34.42
N ARG A 877 42.24 20.93 34.16
CA ARG A 877 43.55 20.59 34.74
C ARG A 877 43.67 21.14 36.15
#